data_AF-A0A8C5WLY2-F1
#
_entry.id   AF-A0A8C5WLY2-F1
#
_cell.length_a   1.000
_cell.length_b   1.000
_cell.length_c   1.000
_cell.angle_alpha   90.00
_cell.angle_beta   90.00
_cell.angle_gamma   90.00
#
_symmetry.space_group_name_H-M   'P 1'
#
loop_
_entity.id
_entity.type
_entity.pdbx_description
1 polymer ?
#
loop_
_entity_poly.entity_id
_entity_poly.type
_entity_poly.pdbx_seq_one_letter_code
_entity_poly.pdbx_strand_id
1 'polypeptide(L)'
;MASDASSTESGAAPDIPKLQFVPFSSALDAGFWHELTQKKLNVYRLDESAKEIKGYYYNGDPMGLPARLTLEFSAFDVNAPTPTRCCPVLGSLYNTNTLESFKSCDKKSLLEKAANEIWESIKSGRAIDDPGLLNKFILLTFSDLKKYRFYYWFCFPALCLPGGIQLLKQPALLGDRFTGAQIQAFQRVYDDFVRTEGSTAQPFFLIQYNEESFSMAPLKKYNEFSKDQEKVTVGFYDPCTLSQYPGWPLRNVLVLAAYQWGNRIQTLEVISVRDRTLQGERDVTHSIIFEIKLPPMTQDQACPKAVGWEKNQKGGMGPRMVNLSECMDPKRLAESSVDLNLKLMRWRLVPTLDLEKVISTKCLLLGAGTLGCNVARTLMGWGVRHITFVDNAKISYSNPVRQPLYEFEDCLGGETSKALAAAAKLAKIFPGVISKGYNMSIPMPGHPVNFSPDTLLQAQKDVEKIEELIGEHDVIFLLMDTRESRWLPTVIAASKKKLVINAALGFDTFVVMRHGLKKMEEAGNSHLATTSSSELLGSSLFSNIPGFKLGCYFCNDVVAPGDSTRDRTLDQQCTVSRPGLSMMAGALAVELMVSVIQHPEGGYAVASSSDDRMNEPPTSLGLVPHQIRGFLSRFDNVLPVSLAFDKCTACSAKVIEQYEKEGFQFLNKVFNSSHSFLEDLTGLTLLHQETQAAEIYSLVLILGMLARPFTCPYP
;
A
#
# COMPACT_ATOMS: atom_id res chain seq x y z
N MET A 1 28.64 6.59 46.63
CA MET A 1 29.89 7.11 47.19
C MET A 1 29.79 8.62 47.20
N ALA A 2 29.74 9.19 48.41
CA ALA A 2 29.70 10.62 48.66
C ALA A 2 31.13 11.17 48.77
N SER A 3 31.37 12.34 48.18
CA SER A 3 32.52 13.24 48.36
C SER A 3 32.33 14.36 47.34
N ASP A 4 32.47 15.65 47.58
CA ASP A 4 32.87 16.43 48.75
C ASP A 4 32.38 17.85 48.44
N ALA A 5 31.84 18.55 49.43
CA ALA A 5 31.44 19.95 49.32
C ALA A 5 32.60 20.82 49.83
N SER A 6 33.23 21.59 48.93
CA SER A 6 34.12 22.69 49.31
C SER A 6 33.68 23.96 48.57
N SER A 7 32.95 24.80 49.30
CA SER A 7 32.53 26.14 48.93
C SER A 7 33.72 27.11 48.94
N THR A 8 34.11 27.60 47.77
CA THR A 8 34.83 28.87 47.63
C THR A 8 33.87 29.89 47.04
N GLU A 9 33.34 30.76 47.89
CA GLU A 9 32.61 31.97 47.50
C GLU A 9 33.58 32.94 46.81
N SER A 10 33.56 32.96 45.48
CA SER A 10 34.00 34.12 44.71
C SER A 10 32.75 34.92 44.31
N GLY A 11 32.65 36.14 44.83
CA GLY A 11 31.59 37.07 44.48
C GLY A 11 31.67 37.45 43.00
N ALA A 12 30.99 36.68 42.14
CA ALA A 12 30.65 37.08 40.79
C ALA A 12 29.38 37.93 40.87
N ALA A 13 29.43 39.16 40.34
CA ALA A 13 28.23 39.95 40.10
C ALA A 13 27.21 39.09 39.32
N PRO A 14 25.90 39.17 39.62
CA PRO A 14 24.91 38.35 38.95
C PRO A 14 24.99 38.57 37.43
N ASP A 15 25.27 37.50 36.68
CA ASP A 15 25.36 37.52 35.22
C ASP A 15 24.03 38.06 34.66
N ILE A 16 24.06 39.22 34.01
CA ILE A 16 22.87 39.83 33.41
C ILE A 16 22.35 38.88 32.32
N PRO A 17 21.08 38.45 32.38
CA PRO A 17 20.54 37.46 31.46
C PRO A 17 20.56 37.98 30.02
N LYS A 18 20.94 37.09 29.08
CA LYS A 18 20.98 37.38 27.64
C LYS A 18 19.67 36.98 26.98
N LEU A 19 19.24 37.78 26.01
CA LEU A 19 18.05 37.48 25.22
C LEU A 19 18.26 36.23 24.35
N GLN A 20 17.34 35.29 24.46
CA GLN A 20 17.26 34.08 23.64
C GLN A 20 16.10 34.17 22.65
N PHE A 21 16.16 33.40 21.56
CA PHE A 21 15.19 33.48 20.47
C PHE A 21 14.73 32.08 20.07
N VAL A 22 13.45 31.95 19.74
CA VAL A 22 12.88 30.70 19.22
C VAL A 22 13.03 30.67 17.69
N PRO A 23 13.70 29.66 17.12
CA PRO A 23 13.87 29.56 15.68
C PRO A 23 12.55 29.23 14.96
N PHE A 24 12.47 29.62 13.69
CA PHE A 24 11.43 29.12 12.80
C PHE A 24 11.53 27.60 12.65
N SER A 25 10.37 26.97 12.47
CA SER A 25 10.21 25.60 12.00
C SER A 25 9.60 25.63 10.60
N SER A 26 10.18 24.87 9.67
CA SER A 26 9.62 24.74 8.33
C SER A 26 8.31 23.95 8.34
N ALA A 27 7.31 24.39 7.59
CA ALA A 27 6.08 23.64 7.31
C ALA A 27 5.86 23.60 5.78
N LEU A 28 5.96 22.43 5.16
CA LEU A 28 5.73 22.29 3.72
C LEU A 28 4.52 21.40 3.48
N ASP A 29 3.59 21.91 2.68
CA ASP A 29 2.41 21.15 2.27
C ASP A 29 2.75 20.11 1.18
N ALA A 30 1.91 19.08 1.03
CA ALA A 30 2.05 18.10 -0.05
C ALA A 30 1.98 18.76 -1.45
N GLY A 31 1.16 19.80 -1.61
CA GLY A 31 1.04 20.57 -2.84
C GLY A 31 2.34 21.26 -3.26
N PHE A 32 3.19 21.69 -2.31
CA PHE A 32 4.50 22.24 -2.61
C PHE A 32 5.40 21.20 -3.33
N TRP A 33 5.44 19.96 -2.83
CA TRP A 33 6.27 18.91 -3.41
C TRP A 33 5.77 18.45 -4.79
N HIS A 34 4.45 18.44 -4.97
CA HIS A 34 3.84 18.18 -6.26
C HIS A 34 4.27 19.25 -7.29
N GLU A 35 4.14 20.52 -6.94
CA GLU A 35 4.54 21.62 -7.83
C GLU A 35 6.05 21.64 -8.10
N LEU A 36 6.88 21.37 -7.08
CA LEU A 36 8.33 21.23 -7.25
C LEU A 36 8.67 20.11 -8.25
N THR A 37 7.95 18.99 -8.19
CA THR A 37 8.13 17.87 -9.12
C THR A 37 7.80 18.28 -10.56
N GLN A 38 6.66 18.96 -10.76
CA GLN A 38 6.25 19.45 -12.08
C GLN A 38 7.23 20.48 -12.64
N LYS A 39 7.65 21.45 -11.83
CA LYS A 39 8.65 22.44 -12.22
C LYS A 39 10.00 21.78 -12.52
N LYS A 40 10.44 20.80 -11.72
CA LYS A 40 11.72 20.10 -11.95
C LYS A 40 11.72 19.32 -13.26
N LEU A 41 10.64 18.60 -13.57
CA LEU A 41 10.55 17.82 -14.80
C LEU A 41 10.38 18.69 -16.05
N ASN A 42 9.51 19.69 -15.99
CA ASN A 42 9.06 20.40 -17.18
C ASN A 42 9.83 21.71 -17.44
N VAL A 43 10.27 22.39 -16.37
CA VAL A 43 10.83 23.75 -16.44
C VAL A 43 12.33 23.76 -16.09
N TYR A 44 12.70 23.37 -14.88
CA TYR A 44 14.09 23.49 -14.40
C TYR A 44 15.01 22.46 -15.06
N ARG A 45 14.53 21.24 -15.28
CA ARG A 45 15.34 20.15 -15.86
C ARG A 45 16.66 20.00 -15.08
N LEU A 46 17.80 20.19 -15.74
CA LEU A 46 19.13 20.09 -15.14
C LEU A 46 19.60 21.37 -14.45
N ASP A 47 18.87 22.48 -14.57
CA ASP A 47 19.22 23.75 -13.94
C ASP A 47 19.15 23.64 -12.41
N GLU A 48 20.26 24.00 -11.76
CA GLU A 48 20.41 24.07 -10.29
C GLU A 48 20.54 25.52 -9.79
N SER A 49 20.38 26.51 -10.67
CA SER A 49 20.40 27.92 -10.27
C SER A 49 19.26 28.23 -9.29
N ALA A 50 19.53 29.17 -8.38
CA ALA A 50 18.59 29.59 -7.36
C ALA A 50 17.28 30.09 -7.98
N LYS A 51 16.15 29.60 -7.45
CA LYS A 51 14.80 30.06 -7.84
C LYS A 51 14.19 30.84 -6.70
N GLU A 52 13.62 31.99 -7.00
CA GLU A 52 12.90 32.77 -6.00
C GLU A 52 11.57 32.09 -5.69
N ILE A 53 11.26 31.96 -4.40
CA ILE A 53 10.02 31.41 -3.90
C ILE A 53 9.51 32.26 -2.73
N LYS A 54 8.20 32.25 -2.51
CA LYS A 54 7.56 33.03 -1.44
C LYS A 54 6.89 32.10 -0.44
N GLY A 55 7.30 32.23 0.81
CA GLY A 55 6.60 31.63 1.95
C GLY A 55 5.87 32.68 2.76
N TYR A 56 5.24 32.23 3.84
CA TYR A 56 4.62 33.14 4.78
C TYR A 56 4.65 32.57 6.21
N TYR A 57 4.48 33.42 7.21
CA TYR A 57 4.31 33.01 8.60
C TYR A 57 3.16 33.76 9.26
N TYR A 58 2.67 33.21 10.37
CA TYR A 58 1.49 33.66 11.11
C TYR A 58 1.82 33.80 12.61
N ASN A 59 1.19 34.74 13.31
CA ASN A 59 1.40 35.02 14.74
C ASN A 59 0.23 34.64 15.66
N GLY A 60 -0.78 33.93 15.14
CA GLY A 60 -1.97 33.54 15.90
C GLY A 60 -2.07 32.04 16.18
N ASP A 61 -0.97 31.30 16.02
CA ASP A 61 -0.92 29.87 16.35
C ASP A 61 -1.15 29.66 17.86
N PRO A 62 -1.92 28.63 18.27
CA PRO A 62 -2.14 28.32 19.68
C PRO A 62 -0.86 27.90 20.41
N MET A 63 -0.86 28.04 21.74
CA MET A 63 0.26 27.69 22.61
C MET A 63 0.70 26.23 22.39
N GLY A 64 2.01 26.01 22.29
CA GLY A 64 2.60 24.69 22.08
C GLY A 64 2.89 24.35 20.62
N LEU A 65 2.36 25.12 19.66
CA LEU A 65 2.79 25.01 18.27
C LEU A 65 4.12 25.74 18.03
N PRO A 66 4.99 25.21 17.15
CA PRO A 66 6.23 25.88 16.79
C PRO A 66 5.96 27.15 15.97
N ALA A 67 6.92 28.08 15.94
CA ALA A 67 6.89 29.24 15.06
C ALA A 67 7.08 28.79 13.60
N ARG A 68 5.99 28.65 12.83
CA ARG A 68 6.04 28.05 11.49
C ARG A 68 6.30 29.07 10.38
N LEU A 69 7.16 28.71 9.44
CA LEU A 69 7.20 29.31 8.10
C LEU A 69 6.68 28.30 7.10
N THR A 70 5.60 28.65 6.41
CA THR A 70 4.82 27.74 5.57
C THR A 70 5.12 27.94 4.09
N LEU A 71 5.28 26.83 3.35
CA LEU A 71 5.30 26.79 1.89
C LEU A 71 4.17 25.89 1.37
N GLU A 72 3.41 26.43 0.42
CA GLU A 72 2.29 25.76 -0.25
C GLU A 72 2.55 25.64 -1.76
N PHE A 73 1.55 25.16 -2.52
CA PHE A 73 1.63 25.11 -3.98
C PHE A 73 1.90 26.49 -4.61
N SER A 74 1.38 27.56 -4.01
CA SER A 74 1.54 28.95 -4.47
C SER A 74 2.94 29.52 -4.23
N ALA A 75 3.82 28.81 -3.53
CA ALA A 75 5.15 29.31 -3.18
C ALA A 75 6.03 29.62 -4.41
N PHE A 76 5.73 29.02 -5.56
CA PHE A 76 6.43 29.24 -6.83
C PHE A 76 5.91 30.44 -7.63
N ASP A 77 4.81 31.07 -7.19
CA ASP A 77 4.31 32.33 -7.72
C ASP A 77 4.50 33.45 -6.67
N VAL A 78 5.60 34.18 -6.84
CA VAL A 78 5.97 35.29 -5.94
C VAL A 78 4.94 36.44 -5.95
N ASN A 79 4.06 36.50 -6.96
CA ASN A 79 3.01 37.51 -7.05
C ASN A 79 1.66 37.04 -6.50
N ALA A 80 1.52 35.76 -6.16
CA ALA A 80 0.28 35.23 -5.61
C ALA A 80 -0.14 35.97 -4.32
N PRO A 81 -1.44 36.21 -4.08
CA PRO A 81 -1.88 36.87 -2.86
C PRO A 81 -1.45 36.07 -1.63
N THR A 82 -0.91 36.75 -0.62
CA THR A 82 -0.60 36.13 0.67
C THR A 82 -1.88 36.00 1.49
N PRO A 83 -2.09 34.92 2.25
CA PRO A 83 -3.26 34.81 3.12
C PRO A 83 -3.38 36.01 4.07
N THR A 84 -4.62 36.38 4.40
CA THR A 84 -4.89 37.50 5.29
C THR A 84 -4.22 37.29 6.64
N ARG A 85 -3.64 38.34 7.21
CA ARG A 85 -2.86 38.30 8.46
C ARG A 85 -1.62 37.41 8.40
N CYS A 86 -1.11 37.05 7.24
CA CYS A 86 0.20 36.39 7.15
C CYS A 86 1.25 37.38 6.65
N CYS A 87 2.45 37.30 7.22
CA CYS A 87 3.60 38.05 6.72
C CYS A 87 4.29 37.27 5.59
N PRO A 88 4.38 37.83 4.37
CA PRO A 88 5.13 37.20 3.29
C PRO A 88 6.64 37.22 3.60
N VAL A 89 7.34 36.18 3.15
CA VAL A 89 8.80 36.07 3.26
C VAL A 89 9.32 35.55 1.94
N LEU A 90 10.24 36.29 1.32
CA LEU A 90 10.92 35.85 0.10
C LEU A 90 12.11 34.96 0.46
N GLY A 91 12.33 33.94 -0.35
CA GLY A 91 13.42 33.00 -0.17
C GLY A 91 13.96 32.44 -1.47
N SER A 92 15.06 31.71 -1.36
CA SER A 92 15.75 31.10 -2.49
C SER A 92 15.75 29.58 -2.38
N LEU A 93 15.19 28.92 -3.39
CA LEU A 93 15.20 27.48 -3.58
C LEU A 93 16.41 27.06 -4.40
N TYR A 94 17.20 26.15 -3.83
CA TYR A 94 18.33 25.47 -4.48
C TYR A 94 17.99 23.99 -4.60
N ASN A 95 17.66 23.52 -5.80
CA ASN A 95 17.30 22.12 -6.03
C ASN A 95 18.37 21.39 -6.83
N THR A 96 19.16 20.56 -6.16
CA THR A 96 20.25 19.79 -6.77
C THR A 96 19.73 18.56 -7.50
N ASN A 97 20.41 18.16 -8.58
CA ASN A 97 20.04 16.98 -9.38
C ASN A 97 20.46 15.66 -8.75
N THR A 98 21.53 15.65 -7.95
CA THR A 98 22.09 14.44 -7.33
C THR A 98 22.14 14.57 -5.81
N LEU A 99 22.11 13.44 -5.12
CA LEU A 99 22.24 13.39 -3.67
C LEU A 99 23.65 13.80 -3.22
N GLU A 100 24.66 13.52 -4.05
CA GLU A 100 26.05 13.89 -3.83
C GLU A 100 26.19 15.42 -3.84
N SER A 101 25.64 16.10 -4.84
CA SER A 101 25.65 17.58 -4.91
C SER A 101 24.92 18.20 -3.72
N PHE A 102 23.81 17.61 -3.26
CA PHE A 102 23.11 18.05 -2.06
C PHE A 102 23.99 17.97 -0.79
N LYS A 103 24.75 16.88 -0.65
CA LYS A 103 25.64 16.65 0.49
C LYS A 103 26.87 17.55 0.46
N SER A 104 27.50 17.71 -0.70
CA SER A 104 28.73 18.50 -0.88
C SER A 104 28.51 20.00 -1.03
N CYS A 105 27.27 20.45 -1.28
CA CYS A 105 26.92 21.86 -1.36
C CYS A 105 27.43 22.64 -0.14
N ASP A 106 28.12 23.76 -0.38
CA ASP A 106 28.70 24.60 0.66
C ASP A 106 27.61 25.44 1.38
N LYS A 107 27.11 24.84 2.46
CA LYS A 107 26.04 25.40 3.30
C LYS A 107 26.47 26.66 4.05
N LYS A 108 27.78 26.82 4.29
CA LYS A 108 28.35 27.98 4.96
C LYS A 108 28.35 29.17 4.01
N SER A 109 28.84 28.95 2.78
CA SER A 109 28.84 29.98 1.73
C SER A 109 27.42 30.47 1.40
N LEU A 110 26.43 29.56 1.31
CA LEU A 110 25.03 29.95 1.10
C LEU A 110 24.48 30.86 2.22
N LEU A 111 24.76 30.52 3.48
CA LEU A 111 24.35 31.34 4.63
C LEU A 111 25.07 32.70 4.64
N GLU A 112 26.37 32.72 4.39
CA GLU A 112 27.17 33.96 4.35
C GLU A 112 26.70 34.89 3.24
N LYS A 113 26.38 34.36 2.05
CA LYS A 113 25.81 35.14 0.96
C LYS A 113 24.49 35.81 1.36
N ALA A 114 23.53 35.06 1.90
CA ALA A 114 22.25 35.62 2.30
C ALA A 114 22.38 36.58 3.49
N ALA A 115 23.28 36.31 4.43
CA ALA A 115 23.58 37.21 5.53
C ALA A 115 24.15 38.56 5.05
N ASN A 116 25.06 38.52 4.08
CA ASN A 116 25.61 39.73 3.46
C ASN A 116 24.51 40.53 2.74
N GLU A 117 23.57 39.89 2.05
CA GLU A 117 22.45 40.60 1.41
C GLU A 117 21.55 41.32 2.43
N ILE A 118 21.30 40.70 3.59
CA ILE A 118 20.56 41.33 4.70
C ILE A 118 21.38 42.51 5.26
N TRP A 119 22.68 42.30 5.48
CA TRP A 119 23.58 43.32 6.01
C TRP A 119 23.72 44.54 5.09
N GLU A 120 23.87 44.34 3.78
CA GLU A 120 23.91 45.44 2.82
C GLU A 120 22.59 46.22 2.79
N SER A 121 21.45 45.52 2.90
CA SER A 121 20.13 46.18 3.01
C SER A 121 20.00 47.02 4.29
N ILE A 122 20.60 46.58 5.39
CA ILE A 122 20.67 47.35 6.65
C ILE A 122 21.56 48.58 6.48
N LYS A 123 22.79 48.40 5.98
CA LYS A 123 23.75 49.51 5.81
C LYS A 123 23.24 50.59 4.85
N SER A 124 22.63 50.18 3.74
CA SER A 124 22.14 51.11 2.73
C SER A 124 20.84 51.82 3.11
N GLY A 125 20.23 51.47 4.26
CA GLY A 125 18.92 52.00 4.68
C GLY A 125 17.71 51.38 3.99
N ARG A 126 17.88 50.51 2.97
CA ARG A 126 16.75 49.89 2.26
C ARG A 126 15.86 49.05 3.17
N ALA A 127 16.45 48.40 4.17
CA ALA A 127 15.70 47.61 5.16
C ALA A 127 14.87 48.47 6.13
N ILE A 128 15.08 49.80 6.18
CA ILE A 128 14.22 50.73 6.91
C ILE A 128 12.97 51.03 6.07
N ASP A 129 13.14 51.19 4.76
CA ASP A 129 12.05 51.47 3.82
C ASP A 129 11.19 50.23 3.56
N ASP A 130 11.83 49.08 3.40
CA ASP A 130 11.19 47.76 3.26
C ASP A 130 11.75 46.78 4.31
N PRO A 131 11.10 46.72 5.49
CA PRO A 131 11.50 45.80 6.56
C PRO A 131 11.33 44.32 6.20
N GLY A 132 10.62 43.97 5.12
CA GLY A 132 10.52 42.61 4.61
C GLY A 132 11.87 42.01 4.25
N LEU A 133 12.83 42.84 3.82
CA LEU A 133 14.20 42.43 3.45
C LEU A 133 15.01 41.83 4.62
N LEU A 134 14.58 42.09 5.86
CA LEU A 134 15.22 41.54 7.06
C LEU A 134 14.92 40.06 7.26
N ASN A 135 13.78 39.57 6.75
CA ASN A 135 13.38 38.18 6.87
C ASN A 135 13.54 37.51 5.51
N LYS A 136 14.50 36.60 5.40
CA LYS A 136 14.69 35.75 4.24
C LYS A 136 14.79 34.29 4.66
N PHE A 137 14.61 33.38 3.72
CA PHE A 137 14.94 31.97 3.93
C PHE A 137 15.66 31.37 2.72
N ILE A 138 16.38 30.28 2.96
CA ILE A 138 16.98 29.43 1.94
C ILE A 138 16.38 28.04 2.10
N LEU A 139 16.00 27.43 0.98
CA LEU A 139 15.55 26.06 0.92
C LEU A 139 16.48 25.27 0.00
N LEU A 140 17.32 24.41 0.57
CA LEU A 140 18.15 23.47 -0.19
C LEU A 140 17.39 22.15 -0.30
N THR A 141 17.23 21.60 -1.51
CA THR A 141 16.48 20.36 -1.76
C THR A 141 17.21 19.41 -2.71
N PHE A 142 16.93 18.12 -2.54
CA PHE A 142 17.15 17.06 -3.52
C PHE A 142 15.90 16.20 -3.63
N SER A 143 15.43 15.99 -4.85
CA SER A 143 14.17 15.29 -5.13
C SER A 143 14.43 13.96 -5.83
N ASP A 144 14.29 12.83 -5.12
CA ASP A 144 14.29 11.50 -5.73
C ASP A 144 12.90 11.21 -6.31
N LEU A 145 12.69 11.66 -7.54
CA LEU A 145 11.40 11.57 -8.24
C LEU A 145 11.01 10.12 -8.61
N LYS A 146 11.94 9.16 -8.53
CA LYS A 146 11.64 7.73 -8.76
C LYS A 146 11.05 7.08 -7.51
N LYS A 147 11.51 7.49 -6.33
CA LYS A 147 11.06 6.95 -5.04
C LYS A 147 10.10 7.88 -4.30
N TYR A 148 9.82 9.06 -4.86
CA TYR A 148 9.05 10.14 -4.23
C TYR A 148 9.58 10.50 -2.83
N ARG A 149 10.90 10.54 -2.70
CA ARG A 149 11.60 10.92 -1.46
C ARG A 149 12.27 12.27 -1.65
N PHE A 150 11.92 13.22 -0.79
CA PHE A 150 12.42 14.59 -0.88
C PHE A 150 13.28 14.89 0.34
N TYR A 151 14.54 15.23 0.08
CA TYR A 151 15.49 15.65 1.10
C TYR A 151 15.56 17.17 1.06
N TYR A 152 15.48 17.81 2.22
CA TYR A 152 15.45 19.27 2.28
C TYR A 152 16.09 19.81 3.55
N TRP A 153 16.54 21.06 3.50
CA TRP A 153 17.07 21.76 4.66
C TRP A 153 16.78 23.26 4.55
N PHE A 154 16.05 23.79 5.54
CA PHE A 154 15.80 25.22 5.66
C PHE A 154 16.95 25.94 6.36
N CYS A 155 17.22 27.15 5.91
CA CYS A 155 18.00 28.13 6.62
C CYS A 155 17.21 29.43 6.74
N PHE A 156 17.16 30.01 7.93
CA PHE A 156 16.57 31.31 8.22
C PHE A 156 17.69 32.27 8.65
N PRO A 157 18.41 32.93 7.71
CA PRO A 157 19.60 33.70 8.01
C PRO A 157 19.33 34.80 9.03
N ALA A 158 20.05 34.74 10.15
CA ALA A 158 19.97 35.71 11.23
C ALA A 158 21.35 36.18 11.66
N LEU A 159 21.55 37.51 11.64
CA LEU A 159 22.77 38.16 12.08
C LEU A 159 22.87 38.13 13.61
N CYS A 160 24.08 37.91 14.13
CA CYS A 160 24.36 37.83 15.55
C CYS A 160 25.15 39.05 16.01
N LEU A 161 24.61 39.79 16.99
CA LEU A 161 25.34 40.88 17.63
C LEU A 161 26.48 40.34 18.50
N PRO A 162 27.71 40.90 18.40
CA PRO A 162 28.83 40.51 19.25
C PRO A 162 28.49 40.67 20.74
N GLY A 163 28.82 39.67 21.56
CA GLY A 163 28.55 39.70 23.01
C GLY A 163 27.13 39.30 23.43
N GLY A 164 26.18 39.25 22.48
CA GLY A 164 24.76 39.00 22.76
C GLY A 164 24.01 40.25 23.23
N ILE A 165 22.69 40.13 23.39
CA ILE A 165 21.82 41.25 23.78
C ILE A 165 21.47 41.11 25.25
N GLN A 166 21.79 42.12 26.05
CA GLN A 166 21.47 42.13 27.48
C GLN A 166 20.01 42.52 27.71
N LEU A 167 19.35 41.76 28.58
CA LEU A 167 17.97 41.99 28.96
C LEU A 167 17.92 42.87 30.22
N LEU A 168 17.36 44.07 30.08
CA LEU A 168 17.20 45.03 31.18
C LEU A 168 15.91 44.77 31.96
N LYS A 169 14.82 44.41 31.28
CA LYS A 169 13.57 43.95 31.88
C LYS A 169 13.15 42.62 31.27
N GLN A 170 12.75 41.68 32.12
CA GLN A 170 12.26 40.37 31.68
C GLN A 170 10.95 40.49 30.90
N PRO A 171 10.68 39.57 29.95
CA PRO A 171 9.39 39.42 29.29
C PRO A 171 8.24 39.38 30.29
N ALA A 172 7.33 40.34 30.16
CA ALA A 172 6.04 40.37 30.86
C ALA A 172 4.91 40.27 29.83
N LEU A 173 3.77 39.71 30.23
CA LEU A 173 2.61 39.65 29.36
C LEU A 173 2.01 41.03 29.16
N LEU A 174 1.51 41.30 27.96
CA LEU A 174 0.91 42.58 27.60
C LEU A 174 -0.35 42.85 28.44
N GLY A 175 -1.12 41.80 28.75
CA GLY A 175 -2.31 41.87 29.61
C GLY A 175 -2.01 42.22 31.08
N ASP A 176 -0.79 41.95 31.56
CA ASP A 176 -0.36 42.35 32.91
C ASP A 176 0.07 43.83 32.92
N ARG A 177 0.44 44.38 31.76
CA ARG A 177 0.98 45.73 31.62
C ARG A 177 -0.07 46.77 31.22
N PHE A 178 -1.06 46.36 30.45
CA PHE A 178 -2.07 47.24 29.87
C PHE A 178 -3.49 46.80 30.23
N THR A 179 -4.39 47.75 30.40
CA THR A 179 -5.82 47.48 30.67
C THR A 179 -6.51 46.88 29.44
N GLY A 180 -7.66 46.22 29.64
CA GLY A 180 -8.45 45.67 28.52
C GLY A 180 -8.81 46.70 27.44
N ALA A 181 -9.10 47.94 27.83
CA ALA A 181 -9.38 49.04 26.88
C ALA A 181 -8.14 49.41 26.05
N GLN A 182 -6.96 49.46 26.68
CA GLN A 182 -5.68 49.72 26.01
C GLN A 182 -5.31 48.57 25.05
N ILE A 183 -5.55 47.33 25.44
CA ILE A 183 -5.34 46.16 24.57
C ILE A 183 -6.23 46.21 23.32
N GLN A 184 -7.50 46.57 23.47
CA GLN A 184 -8.40 46.74 22.32
C GLN A 184 -7.99 47.92 21.45
N ALA A 185 -7.54 49.03 22.04
CA ALA A 185 -7.01 50.17 21.29
C ALA A 185 -5.77 49.77 20.49
N PHE A 186 -4.85 49.00 21.09
CA PHE A 186 -3.67 48.44 20.43
C PHE A 186 -4.04 47.61 19.19
N GLN A 187 -5.01 46.69 19.32
CA GLN A 187 -5.48 45.87 18.20
C GLN A 187 -6.05 46.72 17.06
N ARG A 188 -6.89 47.72 17.37
CA ARG A 188 -7.48 48.62 16.37
C ARG A 188 -6.42 49.44 15.65
N VAL A 189 -5.47 50.01 16.40
CA VAL A 189 -4.38 50.82 15.83
C VAL A 189 -3.49 49.97 14.92
N TYR A 190 -3.21 48.72 15.28
CA TYR A 190 -2.48 47.81 14.41
C TYR A 190 -3.24 47.49 13.12
N ASP A 191 -4.54 47.18 13.21
CA ASP A 191 -5.37 46.88 12.03
C ASP A 191 -5.46 48.10 11.09
N ASP A 192 -5.61 49.30 11.65
CA ASP A 192 -5.63 50.56 10.92
C ASP A 192 -4.29 50.82 10.24
N PHE A 193 -3.18 50.59 10.95
CA PHE A 193 -1.83 50.71 10.42
C PHE A 193 -1.58 49.76 9.24
N VAL A 194 -1.91 48.48 9.39
CA VAL A 194 -1.77 47.47 8.32
C VAL A 194 -2.61 47.83 7.08
N ARG A 195 -3.83 48.36 7.31
CA ARG A 195 -4.73 48.82 6.24
C ARG A 195 -4.16 50.04 5.51
N THR A 196 -3.61 51.02 6.23
CA THR A 196 -2.99 52.22 5.64
C THR A 196 -1.76 51.89 4.80
N GLU A 197 -0.94 50.93 5.22
CA GLU A 197 0.24 50.48 4.46
C GLU A 197 -0.11 49.51 3.31
N GLY A 198 -1.38 49.12 3.13
CA GLY A 198 -1.83 48.32 1.99
C GLY A 198 -1.29 46.88 1.97
N SER A 199 -1.07 46.28 3.14
CA SER A 199 -0.46 44.95 3.29
C SER A 199 -1.36 43.97 4.06
N THR A 200 -1.04 42.68 4.04
CA THR A 200 -1.76 41.66 4.84
C THR A 200 -1.34 41.64 6.31
N ALA A 201 -0.08 41.99 6.59
CA ALA A 201 0.50 42.12 7.91
C ALA A 201 1.84 42.89 7.81
N GLN A 202 2.21 43.61 8.86
CA GLN A 202 3.45 44.39 8.91
C GLN A 202 4.46 43.70 9.85
N PRO A 203 5.64 43.27 9.35
CA PRO A 203 6.55 42.46 10.15
C PRO A 203 7.23 43.25 11.28
N PHE A 204 7.49 44.54 11.08
CA PHE A 204 8.20 45.41 12.02
C PHE A 204 7.64 46.83 11.97
N PHE A 205 7.49 47.48 13.13
CA PHE A 205 6.91 48.81 13.24
C PHE A 205 7.32 49.51 14.54
N LEU A 206 7.18 50.83 14.58
CA LEU A 206 7.39 51.66 15.76
C LEU A 206 6.07 51.77 16.52
N ILE A 207 6.15 51.79 17.86
CA ILE A 207 5.00 51.95 18.74
C ILE A 207 5.29 53.10 19.69
N GLN A 208 4.32 53.98 19.87
CA GLN A 208 4.32 54.98 20.92
C GLN A 208 2.98 54.90 21.64
N TYR A 209 3.03 55.05 22.95
CA TYR A 209 1.84 54.99 23.78
C TYR A 209 1.97 55.90 24.99
N ASN A 210 0.84 56.42 25.44
CA ASN A 210 0.69 57.10 26.72
C ASN A 210 -0.46 56.44 27.50
N GLU A 211 -0.89 57.01 28.62
CA GLU A 211 -1.95 56.42 29.43
C GLU A 211 -3.29 56.29 28.67
N GLU A 212 -3.52 57.11 27.63
CA GLU A 212 -4.81 57.25 26.95
C GLU A 212 -4.84 56.71 25.50
N SER A 213 -3.70 56.53 24.83
CA SER A 213 -3.66 56.26 23.38
C SER A 213 -2.42 55.46 22.90
N PHE A 214 -2.58 54.80 21.75
CA PHE A 214 -1.49 54.15 20.99
C PHE A 214 -1.35 54.80 19.62
N SER A 215 -0.13 54.88 19.12
CA SER A 215 0.18 55.19 17.73
C SER A 215 1.22 54.21 17.19
N MET A 216 1.11 53.89 15.90
CA MET A 216 2.05 53.02 15.20
C MET A 216 2.53 53.69 13.92
N ALA A 217 3.80 53.48 13.57
CA ALA A 217 4.39 54.04 12.37
C ALA A 217 5.39 53.07 11.72
N PRO A 218 5.63 53.18 10.40
CA PRO A 218 6.69 52.43 9.73
C PRO A 218 8.09 52.84 10.26
N LEU A 219 9.07 51.95 10.14
CA LEU A 219 10.44 52.20 10.63
C LEU A 219 11.09 53.46 10.01
N LYS A 220 10.80 53.78 8.75
CA LYS A 220 11.28 55.01 8.07
C LYS A 220 10.89 56.32 8.75
N LYS A 221 9.82 56.33 9.55
CA LYS A 221 9.39 57.51 10.31
C LYS A 221 10.10 57.68 11.66
N TYR A 222 11.12 56.87 11.94
CA TYR A 222 11.87 56.92 13.20
C TYR A 222 12.24 58.34 13.66
N ASN A 223 12.80 59.17 12.77
CA ASN A 223 13.23 60.52 13.13
C ASN A 223 12.07 61.45 13.53
N GLU A 224 10.88 61.26 12.97
CA GLU A 224 9.69 62.04 13.33
C GLU A 224 9.07 61.50 14.61
N PHE A 225 9.07 60.18 14.75
CA PHE A 225 8.43 59.45 15.83
C PHE A 225 9.23 59.45 17.15
N SER A 226 10.53 59.78 17.10
CA SER A 226 11.44 59.81 18.25
C SER A 226 11.85 61.20 18.73
N LYS A 227 11.37 62.29 18.10
CA LYS A 227 11.84 63.67 18.34
C LYS A 227 11.68 64.16 19.79
N ASP A 228 10.67 63.67 20.50
CA ASP A 228 10.26 64.17 21.83
C ASP A 228 10.19 63.06 22.90
N GLN A 229 10.86 61.91 22.69
CA GLN A 229 10.74 60.73 23.56
C GLN A 229 12.11 60.26 24.06
N GLU A 230 12.24 60.02 25.36
CA GLU A 230 13.43 59.37 25.95
C GLU A 230 13.51 57.87 25.64
N LYS A 231 12.40 57.27 25.20
CA LYS A 231 12.26 55.82 25.02
C LYS A 231 11.65 55.48 23.65
N VAL A 232 12.24 54.50 22.97
CA VAL A 232 11.76 53.98 21.69
C VAL A 232 11.22 52.57 21.89
N THR A 233 10.01 52.32 21.38
CA THR A 233 9.38 50.99 21.41
C THR A 233 9.22 50.45 19.99
N VAL A 234 9.71 49.23 19.76
CA VAL A 234 9.59 48.50 18.49
C VAL A 234 8.63 47.33 18.66
N GLY A 235 7.62 47.28 17.80
CA GLY A 235 6.75 46.13 17.62
C GLY A 235 7.25 45.23 16.49
N PHE A 236 7.09 43.93 16.65
CA PHE A 236 7.24 43.00 15.53
C PHE A 236 6.19 41.89 15.57
N TYR A 237 5.88 41.40 14.38
CA TYR A 237 4.95 40.30 14.17
C TYR A 237 5.63 38.98 14.60
N ASP A 238 5.25 38.45 15.77
CA ASP A 238 5.98 37.35 16.40
C ASP A 238 5.29 35.98 16.21
N PRO A 239 5.84 35.05 15.40
CA PRO A 239 5.29 33.70 15.25
C PRO A 239 5.49 32.79 16.47
N CYS A 240 6.25 33.23 17.46
CA CYS A 240 6.52 32.43 18.66
C CYS A 240 5.30 32.31 19.56
N THR A 241 5.08 31.13 20.12
CA THR A 241 3.99 30.85 21.07
C THR A 241 4.44 30.79 22.52
N LEU A 242 5.75 30.90 22.80
CA LEU A 242 6.33 30.79 24.15
C LEU A 242 6.35 32.14 24.88
N SER A 243 5.77 32.22 26.07
CA SER A 243 5.67 33.46 26.87
C SER A 243 6.99 34.05 27.38
N GLN A 244 8.10 33.30 27.31
CA GLN A 244 9.40 33.75 27.85
C GLN A 244 10.40 34.17 26.77
N TYR A 245 10.13 33.85 25.50
CA TYR A 245 11.11 34.03 24.44
C TYR A 245 10.46 34.64 23.20
N PRO A 246 11.06 35.68 22.60
CA PRO A 246 10.64 36.19 21.30
C PRO A 246 11.00 35.21 20.16
N GLY A 247 10.29 35.32 19.05
CA GLY A 247 10.58 34.56 17.84
C GLY A 247 11.80 35.04 17.06
N TRP A 248 12.16 34.24 16.06
CA TRP A 248 13.32 34.42 15.21
C TRP A 248 13.41 35.76 14.45
N PRO A 249 12.31 36.34 13.92
CA PRO A 249 12.36 37.59 13.13
C PRO A 249 13.03 38.75 13.86
N LEU A 250 12.96 38.78 15.18
CA LEU A 250 13.49 39.87 15.99
C LEU A 250 15.01 40.07 15.81
N ARG A 251 15.78 39.01 15.51
CA ARG A 251 17.24 39.10 15.46
C ARG A 251 17.76 40.15 14.48
N ASN A 252 17.22 40.18 13.26
CA ASN A 252 17.72 41.04 12.20
C ASN A 252 17.30 42.50 12.39
N VAL A 253 16.09 42.75 12.91
CA VAL A 253 15.67 44.12 13.23
C VAL A 253 16.45 44.72 14.41
N LEU A 254 16.88 43.90 15.38
CA LEU A 254 17.74 44.38 16.46
C LEU A 254 19.14 44.76 15.97
N VAL A 255 19.66 44.07 14.96
CA VAL A 255 20.91 44.46 14.29
C VAL A 255 20.73 45.78 13.53
N LEU A 256 19.60 45.95 12.84
CA LEU A 256 19.25 47.21 12.20
C LEU A 256 19.18 48.36 13.21
N ALA A 257 18.45 48.16 14.33
CA ALA A 257 18.30 49.17 15.37
C ALA A 257 19.64 49.55 16.02
N ALA A 258 20.48 48.56 16.34
CA ALA A 258 21.81 48.81 16.90
C ALA A 258 22.70 49.61 15.94
N TYR A 259 22.68 49.30 14.64
CA TYR A 259 23.51 49.99 13.65
C TYR A 259 22.99 51.39 13.31
N GLN A 260 21.68 51.54 13.08
CA GLN A 260 21.08 52.78 12.60
C GLN A 260 20.78 53.78 13.73
N TRP A 261 20.42 53.28 14.92
CA TRP A 261 19.95 54.10 16.03
C TRP A 261 20.82 54.04 17.28
N GLY A 262 21.79 53.11 17.36
CA GLY A 262 22.62 52.90 18.56
C GLY A 262 23.45 54.10 19.03
N ASN A 263 23.72 55.07 18.15
CA ASN A 263 24.37 56.33 18.51
C ASN A 263 23.43 57.31 19.25
N ARG A 264 22.12 57.10 19.16
CA ARG A 264 21.08 57.98 19.73
C ARG A 264 20.37 57.31 20.91
N ILE A 265 20.16 56.00 20.85
CA ILE A 265 19.49 55.23 21.89
C ILE A 265 20.38 54.08 22.37
N GLN A 266 20.46 53.90 23.68
CA GLN A 266 21.19 52.79 24.30
C GLN A 266 20.27 51.67 24.78
N THR A 267 18.99 51.98 25.02
CA THR A 267 17.97 51.04 25.43
C THR A 267 16.84 51.02 24.40
N LEU A 268 16.20 49.86 24.26
CA LEU A 268 15.07 49.66 23.35
C LEU A 268 14.02 48.81 24.05
N GLU A 269 12.77 49.25 24.01
CA GLU A 269 11.64 48.41 24.40
C GLU A 269 11.12 47.65 23.19
N VAL A 270 10.78 46.38 23.40
CA VAL A 270 10.29 45.50 22.35
C VAL A 270 8.95 44.93 22.76
N ILE A 271 7.99 44.98 21.84
CA ILE A 271 6.70 44.28 21.95
C ILE A 271 6.66 43.19 20.88
N SER A 272 6.65 41.93 21.33
CA SER A 272 6.40 40.75 20.49
C SER A 272 4.91 40.53 20.33
N VAL A 273 4.36 40.95 19.19
CA VAL A 273 2.92 40.92 18.96
C VAL A 273 2.49 39.53 18.49
N ARG A 274 1.59 38.92 19.28
CA ARG A 274 1.00 37.61 19.06
C ARG A 274 -0.51 37.75 19.14
N ASP A 275 -1.19 37.41 18.06
CA ASP A 275 -2.60 37.74 17.83
C ASP A 275 -3.37 36.47 17.47
N ARG A 276 -3.81 35.76 18.50
CA ARG A 276 -4.54 34.50 18.37
C ARG A 276 -6.05 34.75 18.49
N THR A 277 -6.83 33.82 17.97
CA THR A 277 -8.28 33.81 18.17
C THR A 277 -8.65 32.75 19.20
N LEU A 278 -9.31 33.16 20.29
CA LEU A 278 -9.86 32.28 21.32
C LEU A 278 -11.37 32.47 21.39
N GLN A 279 -12.13 31.37 21.29
CA GLN A 279 -13.60 31.39 21.39
C GLN A 279 -14.29 32.37 20.41
N GLY A 280 -13.69 32.63 19.26
CA GLY A 280 -14.21 33.56 18.25
C GLY A 280 -13.78 35.02 18.43
N GLU A 281 -13.06 35.34 19.51
CA GLU A 281 -12.53 36.69 19.78
C GLU A 281 -11.01 36.73 19.66
N ARG A 282 -10.47 37.87 19.23
CA ARG A 282 -9.02 38.08 19.14
C ARG A 282 -8.44 38.40 20.51
N ASP A 283 -7.34 37.76 20.84
CA ASP A 283 -6.61 37.94 22.09
C ASP A 283 -5.12 38.21 21.82
N VAL A 284 -4.65 39.40 22.20
CA VAL A 284 -3.23 39.79 22.17
C VAL A 284 -2.62 39.92 23.57
N THR A 285 -3.37 39.62 24.65
CA THR A 285 -2.92 39.81 26.03
C THR A 285 -1.68 38.98 26.38
N HIS A 286 -1.50 37.85 25.68
CA HIS A 286 -0.36 36.94 25.82
C HIS A 286 0.88 37.35 24.99
N SER A 287 0.80 38.47 24.25
CA SER A 287 1.98 39.14 23.67
C SER A 287 2.97 39.50 24.78
N ILE A 288 4.25 39.63 24.46
CA ILE A 288 5.28 39.91 25.48
C ILE A 288 5.93 41.27 25.26
N ILE A 289 6.21 41.97 26.35
CA ILE A 289 6.92 43.24 26.38
C ILE A 289 8.17 43.12 27.26
N PHE A 290 9.29 43.65 26.79
CA PHE A 290 10.56 43.62 27.51
C PHE A 290 11.49 44.75 27.07
N GLU A 291 12.55 44.99 27.83
CA GLU A 291 13.50 46.07 27.58
C GLU A 291 14.92 45.50 27.45
N ILE A 292 15.64 45.93 26.43
CA ILE A 292 17.00 45.47 26.14
C ILE A 292 17.99 46.62 26.08
N LYS A 293 19.26 46.29 26.30
CA LYS A 293 20.38 47.18 26.00
C LYS A 293 20.91 46.88 24.60
N LEU A 294 20.90 47.89 23.73
CA LEU A 294 21.49 47.78 22.41
C LEU A 294 23.02 47.79 22.54
N PRO A 295 23.73 46.79 22.00
CA PRO A 295 25.19 46.81 21.98
C PRO A 295 25.68 47.89 21.02
N PRO A 296 26.80 48.56 21.33
CA PRO A 296 27.38 49.57 20.45
C PRO A 296 27.84 48.94 19.13
N MET A 297 27.54 49.60 18.01
CA MET A 297 28.01 49.23 16.68
C MET A 297 28.68 50.43 16.01
N THR A 298 29.76 50.18 15.26
CA THR A 298 30.50 51.21 14.52
C THR A 298 30.03 51.28 13.08
N GLN A 299 30.10 52.47 12.45
CA GLN A 299 29.70 52.65 11.05
C GLN A 299 30.56 51.82 10.06
N ASP A 300 31.81 51.52 10.40
CA ASP A 300 32.71 50.70 9.56
C ASP A 300 32.66 49.19 9.86
N GLN A 301 31.60 48.71 10.53
CA GLN A 301 31.53 47.33 10.96
C GLN A 301 31.35 46.34 9.80
N ALA A 302 32.16 45.28 9.79
CA ALA A 302 31.98 44.14 8.89
C ALA A 302 30.68 43.38 9.19
N CYS A 303 30.20 42.59 8.21
CA CYS A 303 28.98 41.78 8.37
C CYS A 303 29.07 40.89 9.63
N PRO A 304 28.10 40.99 10.56
CA PRO A 304 28.10 40.16 11.76
C PRO A 304 27.98 38.67 11.42
N LYS A 305 28.48 37.81 12.31
CA LYS A 305 28.35 36.35 12.15
C LYS A 305 26.87 35.97 12.00
N ALA A 306 26.57 35.10 11.05
CA ALA A 306 25.20 34.62 10.83
C ALA A 306 24.99 33.18 11.29
N VAL A 307 23.75 32.86 11.65
CA VAL A 307 23.24 31.51 11.94
C VAL A 307 21.87 31.35 11.27
N GLY A 308 21.32 30.14 11.17
CA GLY A 308 19.97 29.99 10.61
C GLY A 308 19.56 28.60 10.16
N TRP A 309 20.50 27.67 9.98
CA TRP A 309 20.19 26.31 9.57
C TRP A 309 19.28 25.60 10.60
N GLU A 310 18.15 25.10 10.11
CA GLU A 310 17.14 24.44 10.93
C GLU A 310 17.67 23.09 11.46
N LYS A 311 17.28 22.72 12.68
CA LYS A 311 17.59 21.38 13.21
C LYS A 311 16.65 20.33 12.61
N ASN A 312 17.16 19.12 12.43
CA ASN A 312 16.33 17.98 12.04
C ASN A 312 15.41 17.53 13.20
N GLN A 313 14.54 16.56 12.92
CA GLN A 313 13.60 16.01 13.92
C GLN A 313 14.28 15.38 15.15
N LYS A 314 15.57 14.99 15.04
CA LYS A 314 16.37 14.45 16.14
C LYS A 314 17.15 15.54 16.90
N GLY A 315 16.93 16.82 16.60
CA GLY A 315 17.61 17.95 17.22
C GLY A 315 19.05 18.20 16.72
N GLY A 316 19.52 17.42 15.74
CA GLY A 316 20.85 17.57 15.15
C GLY A 316 20.88 18.57 13.99
N MET A 317 22.08 19.07 13.66
CA MET A 317 22.30 19.91 12.47
C MET A 317 22.36 19.03 11.23
N GLY A 318 21.24 18.93 10.50
CA GLY A 318 21.18 18.13 9.29
C GLY A 318 19.86 18.28 8.55
N PRO A 319 19.80 17.76 7.31
CA PRO A 319 18.60 17.81 6.49
C PRO A 319 17.47 16.93 7.06
N ARG A 320 16.26 17.21 6.60
CA ARG A 320 15.05 16.40 6.79
C ARG A 320 14.75 15.61 5.52
N MET A 321 13.94 14.55 5.64
CA MET A 321 13.46 13.77 4.51
C MET A 321 11.97 13.50 4.69
N VAL A 322 11.19 13.68 3.62
CA VAL A 322 9.78 13.27 3.56
C VAL A 322 9.60 12.24 2.44
N ASN A 323 8.82 11.19 2.75
CA ASN A 323 8.44 10.15 1.79
C ASN A 323 6.98 10.36 1.41
N LEU A 324 6.73 10.73 0.16
CA LEU A 324 5.39 10.99 -0.37
C LEU A 324 4.94 9.92 -1.38
N SER A 325 5.60 8.77 -1.41
CA SER A 325 5.24 7.67 -2.32
C SER A 325 3.79 7.20 -2.14
N GLU A 326 3.25 7.20 -0.92
CA GLU A 326 1.86 6.78 -0.67
C GLU A 326 0.81 7.69 -1.31
N CYS A 327 1.11 8.99 -1.46
CA CYS A 327 0.18 9.96 -2.04
C CYS A 327 0.54 10.40 -3.46
N MET A 328 1.74 10.06 -3.95
CA MET A 328 2.23 10.49 -5.27
C MET A 328 2.59 9.35 -6.23
N ASP A 329 2.83 8.12 -5.76
CA ASP A 329 3.12 6.97 -6.63
C ASP A 329 1.82 6.39 -7.19
N PRO A 330 1.57 6.49 -8.52
CA PRO A 330 0.34 5.98 -9.12
C PRO A 330 0.11 4.49 -8.87
N LYS A 331 1.18 3.69 -8.75
CA LYS A 331 1.06 2.24 -8.51
C LYS A 331 0.54 1.97 -7.10
N ARG A 332 1.11 2.64 -6.09
CA ARG A 332 0.67 2.51 -4.69
C ARG A 332 -0.74 3.05 -4.46
N LEU A 333 -1.11 4.12 -5.18
CA LEU A 333 -2.47 4.65 -5.16
C LEU A 333 -3.48 3.64 -5.72
N ALA A 334 -3.15 2.97 -6.83
CA ALA A 334 -3.98 1.91 -7.40
C ALA A 334 -4.12 0.71 -6.44
N GLU A 335 -3.00 0.25 -5.85
CA GLU A 335 -2.99 -0.81 -4.83
C GLU A 335 -3.89 -0.46 -3.63
N SER A 336 -3.71 0.73 -3.06
CA SER A 336 -4.49 1.20 -1.92
C SER A 336 -5.99 1.30 -2.23
N SER A 337 -6.34 1.71 -3.46
CA SER A 337 -7.73 1.83 -3.91
C SER A 337 -8.41 0.47 -4.07
N VAL A 338 -7.70 -0.53 -4.61
CA VAL A 338 -8.21 -1.92 -4.70
C VAL A 338 -8.43 -2.49 -3.30
N ASP A 339 -7.46 -2.32 -2.41
CA ASP A 339 -7.55 -2.84 -1.03
C ASP A 339 -8.65 -2.17 -0.22
N LEU A 340 -8.91 -0.88 -0.47
CA LEU A 340 -10.00 -0.17 0.18
C LEU A 340 -11.36 -0.77 -0.18
N ASN A 341 -11.60 -1.16 -1.43
CA ASN A 341 -12.87 -1.79 -1.84
C ASN A 341 -13.13 -3.11 -1.08
N LEU A 342 -12.10 -3.95 -0.92
CA LEU A 342 -12.20 -5.19 -0.16
C LEU A 342 -12.39 -4.93 1.34
N LYS A 343 -11.66 -3.95 1.90
CA LYS A 343 -11.85 -3.52 3.30
C LYS A 343 -13.26 -3.00 3.54
N LEU A 344 -13.86 -2.29 2.58
CA LEU A 344 -15.25 -1.83 2.66
C LEU A 344 -16.25 -3.00 2.69
N MET A 345 -16.02 -4.07 1.92
CA MET A 345 -16.84 -5.29 2.02
C MET A 345 -16.78 -5.89 3.42
N ARG A 346 -15.57 -6.01 3.99
CA ARG A 346 -15.37 -6.51 5.35
C ARG A 346 -16.07 -5.61 6.38
N TRP A 347 -15.84 -4.30 6.34
CA TRP A 347 -16.37 -3.38 7.35
C TRP A 347 -17.89 -3.21 7.29
N ARG A 348 -18.48 -3.24 6.09
CA ARG A 348 -19.91 -2.95 5.91
C ARG A 348 -20.78 -4.19 5.92
N LEU A 349 -20.29 -5.32 5.43
CA LEU A 349 -21.12 -6.50 5.15
C LEU A 349 -20.65 -7.73 5.90
N VAL A 350 -19.34 -8.04 5.89
CA VAL A 350 -18.81 -9.30 6.42
C VAL A 350 -17.62 -9.05 7.37
N PRO A 351 -17.83 -8.63 8.63
CA PRO A 351 -16.73 -8.25 9.54
C PRO A 351 -15.72 -9.36 9.84
N THR A 352 -16.18 -10.62 9.76
CA THR A 352 -15.39 -11.84 9.98
C THR A 352 -14.52 -12.24 8.78
N LEU A 353 -14.67 -11.56 7.64
CA LEU A 353 -13.90 -11.85 6.43
C LEU A 353 -12.41 -11.57 6.65
N ASP A 354 -11.59 -12.61 6.54
CA ASP A 354 -10.15 -12.52 6.64
C ASP A 354 -9.53 -12.25 5.25
N LEU A 355 -9.40 -10.96 4.92
CA LEU A 355 -8.82 -10.52 3.66
C LEU A 355 -7.34 -10.89 3.52
N GLU A 356 -6.59 -10.98 4.62
CA GLU A 356 -5.15 -11.28 4.55
C GLU A 356 -4.91 -12.70 4.08
N LYS A 357 -5.75 -13.67 4.51
CA LYS A 357 -5.73 -15.03 3.97
C LYS A 357 -5.93 -15.04 2.45
N VAL A 358 -6.89 -14.29 1.94
CA VAL A 358 -7.17 -14.23 0.48
C VAL A 358 -5.99 -13.60 -0.27
N ILE A 359 -5.51 -12.43 0.19
CA ILE A 359 -4.45 -11.65 -0.47
C ILE A 359 -3.13 -12.44 -0.54
N SER A 360 -2.79 -13.16 0.54
CA SER A 360 -1.52 -13.91 0.66
C SER A 360 -1.53 -15.28 -0.04
N THR A 361 -2.70 -15.82 -0.39
CA THR A 361 -2.82 -17.13 -1.02
C THR A 361 -2.15 -17.17 -2.40
N LYS A 362 -1.25 -18.14 -2.61
CA LYS A 362 -0.60 -18.38 -3.91
C LYS A 362 -1.40 -19.34 -4.76
N CYS A 363 -1.84 -18.88 -5.93
CA CYS A 363 -2.67 -19.65 -6.84
C CYS A 363 -1.89 -20.12 -8.06
N LEU A 364 -1.89 -21.44 -8.31
CA LEU A 364 -1.39 -22.04 -9.55
C LEU A 364 -2.56 -22.35 -10.47
N LEU A 365 -2.56 -21.80 -11.67
CA LEU A 365 -3.59 -21.98 -12.69
C LEU A 365 -3.03 -22.87 -13.80
N LEU A 366 -3.43 -24.14 -13.80
CA LEU A 366 -3.09 -25.09 -14.85
C LEU A 366 -4.12 -24.95 -15.97
N GLY A 367 -3.73 -24.24 -17.02
CA GLY A 367 -4.58 -23.80 -18.12
C GLY A 367 -4.75 -22.27 -18.14
N ALA A 368 -4.35 -21.64 -19.24
CA ALA A 368 -4.53 -20.21 -19.54
C ALA A 368 -5.54 -20.00 -20.67
N GLY A 369 -6.47 -20.95 -20.84
CA GLY A 369 -7.61 -20.83 -21.76
C GLY A 369 -8.78 -20.04 -21.17
N THR A 370 -9.99 -20.33 -21.64
CA THR A 370 -11.21 -19.60 -21.27
C THR A 370 -11.45 -19.59 -19.76
N LEU A 371 -11.26 -20.73 -19.07
CA LEU A 371 -11.38 -20.80 -17.61
C LEU A 371 -10.25 -20.04 -16.91
N GLY A 372 -8.99 -20.27 -17.31
CA GLY A 372 -7.81 -19.62 -16.74
C GLY A 372 -7.92 -18.10 -16.71
N CYS A 373 -8.32 -17.49 -17.81
CA CYS A 373 -8.49 -16.05 -17.90
C CYS A 373 -9.59 -15.51 -16.97
N ASN A 374 -10.74 -16.20 -16.87
CA ASN A 374 -11.85 -15.77 -16.02
C ASN A 374 -11.52 -15.95 -14.53
N VAL A 375 -10.97 -17.11 -14.15
CA VAL A 375 -10.50 -17.39 -12.78
C VAL A 375 -9.48 -16.35 -12.35
N ALA A 376 -8.48 -16.04 -13.18
CA ALA A 376 -7.46 -15.05 -12.86
C ALA A 376 -8.01 -13.64 -12.61
N ARG A 377 -8.97 -13.19 -13.43
CA ARG A 377 -9.63 -11.89 -13.23
C ARG A 377 -10.43 -11.85 -11.92
N THR A 378 -11.14 -12.93 -11.59
CA THR A 378 -11.90 -13.00 -10.33
C THR A 378 -10.98 -13.08 -9.11
N LEU A 379 -9.88 -13.85 -9.18
CA LEU A 379 -8.85 -13.89 -8.12
C LEU A 379 -8.27 -12.49 -7.85
N MET A 380 -7.93 -11.74 -8.90
CA MET A 380 -7.45 -10.37 -8.78
C MET A 380 -8.50 -9.44 -8.16
N GLY A 381 -9.78 -9.62 -8.51
CA GLY A 381 -10.89 -8.90 -7.89
C GLY A 381 -11.01 -9.14 -6.38
N TRP A 382 -10.69 -10.36 -5.93
CA TRP A 382 -10.59 -10.75 -4.52
C TRP A 382 -9.28 -10.33 -3.84
N GLY A 383 -8.38 -9.66 -4.57
CA GLY A 383 -7.13 -9.13 -4.03
C GLY A 383 -5.96 -10.12 -4.02
N VAL A 384 -6.12 -11.33 -4.57
CA VAL A 384 -5.04 -12.32 -4.67
C VAL A 384 -3.85 -11.73 -5.42
N ARG A 385 -2.66 -11.80 -4.82
CA ARG A 385 -1.45 -11.19 -5.41
C ARG A 385 -0.60 -12.16 -6.20
N HIS A 386 -0.58 -13.44 -5.85
CA HIS A 386 0.33 -14.41 -6.46
C HIS A 386 -0.42 -15.36 -7.39
N ILE A 387 -0.27 -15.16 -8.71
CA ILE A 387 -0.98 -15.93 -9.73
C ILE A 387 0.01 -16.46 -10.78
N THR A 388 0.18 -17.78 -10.83
CA THR A 388 1.08 -18.44 -11.78
C THR A 388 0.29 -19.23 -12.82
N PHE A 389 0.59 -19.06 -14.10
CA PHE A 389 -0.03 -19.80 -15.20
C PHE A 389 0.89 -20.89 -15.76
N VAL A 390 0.30 -22.02 -16.14
CA VAL A 390 0.94 -23.07 -16.93
C VAL A 390 0.04 -23.38 -18.13
N ASP A 391 0.58 -23.27 -19.34
CA ASP A 391 -0.11 -23.57 -20.60
C ASP A 391 0.94 -23.74 -21.71
N ASN A 392 0.78 -24.71 -22.61
CA ASN A 392 1.70 -24.94 -23.72
C ASN A 392 1.24 -24.32 -25.06
N ALA A 393 0.02 -23.79 -25.10
CA ALA A 393 -0.60 -23.34 -26.33
C ALA A 393 -0.28 -21.88 -26.65
N LYS A 394 -0.45 -21.56 -27.93
CA LYS A 394 -0.31 -20.20 -28.47
C LYS A 394 -1.69 -19.55 -28.63
N ILE A 395 -1.72 -18.23 -28.62
CA ILE A 395 -2.95 -17.47 -28.82
C ILE A 395 -3.37 -17.55 -30.29
N SER A 396 -4.61 -17.93 -30.56
CA SER A 396 -5.20 -17.97 -31.91
C SER A 396 -6.27 -16.90 -32.10
N TYR A 397 -6.59 -16.56 -33.34
CA TYR A 397 -7.56 -15.50 -33.69
C TYR A 397 -8.95 -15.64 -33.05
N SER A 398 -9.39 -16.87 -32.75
CA SER A 398 -10.68 -17.12 -32.10
C SER A 398 -10.65 -16.95 -30.58
N ASN A 399 -9.46 -16.79 -29.97
CA ASN A 399 -9.28 -16.75 -28.52
C ASN A 399 -9.73 -15.45 -27.85
N PRO A 400 -9.38 -14.23 -28.33
CA PRO A 400 -9.65 -12.98 -27.61
C PRO A 400 -11.12 -12.77 -27.22
N VAL A 401 -12.06 -13.20 -28.05
CA VAL A 401 -13.51 -13.07 -27.78
C VAL A 401 -14.03 -14.00 -26.68
N ARG A 402 -13.25 -14.99 -26.26
CA ARG A 402 -13.60 -15.96 -25.20
C ARG A 402 -12.63 -15.94 -24.02
N GLN A 403 -11.41 -15.48 -24.23
CA GLN A 403 -10.30 -15.51 -23.27
C GLN A 403 -9.94 -14.07 -22.90
N PRO A 404 -10.56 -13.49 -21.85
CA PRO A 404 -10.60 -12.04 -21.59
C PRO A 404 -9.27 -11.42 -21.13
N LEU A 405 -8.14 -12.12 -21.26
CA LEU A 405 -6.81 -11.54 -21.07
C LEU A 405 -6.13 -11.19 -22.39
N TYR A 406 -6.60 -11.72 -23.53
CA TYR A 406 -5.95 -11.55 -24.82
C TYR A 406 -6.68 -10.53 -25.68
N GLU A 407 -5.92 -9.78 -26.45
CA GLU A 407 -6.37 -8.79 -27.43
C GLU A 407 -6.05 -9.30 -28.85
N PHE A 408 -6.65 -8.67 -29.87
CA PHE A 408 -6.39 -9.03 -31.27
C PHE A 408 -4.90 -8.99 -31.63
N GLU A 409 -4.19 -8.01 -31.09
CA GLU A 409 -2.75 -7.81 -31.32
C GLU A 409 -1.91 -8.99 -30.86
N ASP A 410 -2.33 -9.71 -29.81
CA ASP A 410 -1.59 -10.85 -29.27
C ASP A 410 -1.62 -12.08 -30.22
N CYS A 411 -2.57 -12.10 -31.17
CA CYS A 411 -2.68 -13.12 -32.21
C CYS A 411 -1.70 -12.89 -33.36
N LEU A 412 -1.21 -11.66 -33.55
CA LEU A 412 -0.37 -11.30 -34.69
C LEU A 412 0.96 -12.04 -34.61
N GLY A 413 1.39 -12.64 -35.72
CA GLY A 413 2.58 -13.48 -35.79
C GLY A 413 2.39 -14.91 -35.28
N GLY A 414 1.30 -15.23 -34.57
CA GLY A 414 0.95 -16.61 -34.19
C GLY A 414 1.94 -17.32 -33.27
N GLU A 415 2.86 -16.59 -32.62
CA GLU A 415 3.92 -17.14 -31.77
C GLU A 415 3.75 -16.86 -30.28
N THR A 416 2.80 -16.00 -29.91
CA THR A 416 2.58 -15.57 -28.53
C THR A 416 2.07 -16.72 -27.66
N SER A 417 2.87 -17.13 -26.67
CA SER A 417 2.49 -18.13 -25.65
C SER A 417 1.39 -17.58 -24.73
N LYS A 418 0.35 -18.38 -24.50
CA LYS A 418 -0.77 -18.02 -23.62
C LYS A 418 -0.32 -17.74 -22.19
N ALA A 419 0.47 -18.62 -21.59
CA ALA A 419 0.87 -18.49 -20.19
C ALA A 419 1.65 -17.19 -19.93
N LEU A 420 2.62 -16.88 -20.80
CA LEU A 420 3.45 -15.68 -20.68
C LEU A 420 2.62 -14.41 -20.92
N ALA A 421 1.76 -14.41 -21.94
CA ALA A 421 0.88 -13.28 -22.23
C ALA A 421 -0.13 -13.03 -21.10
N ALA A 422 -0.74 -14.08 -20.56
CA ALA A 422 -1.70 -13.96 -19.45
C ALA A 422 -1.07 -13.28 -18.23
N ALA A 423 0.15 -13.68 -17.85
CA ALA A 423 0.89 -13.07 -16.75
C ALA A 423 1.21 -11.59 -17.00
N ALA A 424 1.66 -11.25 -18.21
CA ALA A 424 1.95 -9.87 -18.60
C ALA A 424 0.68 -8.99 -18.58
N LYS A 425 -0.46 -9.54 -19.05
CA LYS A 425 -1.73 -8.80 -19.09
C LYS A 425 -2.29 -8.58 -17.69
N LEU A 426 -2.15 -9.53 -16.75
CA LEU A 426 -2.49 -9.28 -15.34
C LEU A 426 -1.67 -8.13 -14.76
N ALA A 427 -0.35 -8.13 -14.97
CA ALA A 427 0.53 -7.06 -14.49
C ALA A 427 0.20 -5.68 -15.11
N LYS A 428 -0.31 -5.67 -16.35
CA LYS A 428 -0.82 -4.46 -17.02
C LYS A 428 -2.14 -3.97 -16.41
N ILE A 429 -3.03 -4.89 -16.01
CA ILE A 429 -4.32 -4.53 -15.38
C ILE A 429 -4.09 -4.00 -13.95
N PHE A 430 -3.26 -4.68 -13.16
CA PHE A 430 -2.97 -4.30 -11.79
C PHE A 430 -1.48 -4.48 -11.47
N PRO A 431 -0.71 -3.39 -11.34
CA PRO A 431 0.75 -3.47 -11.11
C PRO A 431 1.17 -4.17 -9.81
N GLY A 432 0.28 -4.27 -8.82
CA GLY A 432 0.54 -4.94 -7.55
C GLY A 432 0.44 -6.48 -7.60
N VAL A 433 0.01 -7.05 -8.73
CA VAL A 433 -0.01 -8.52 -8.90
C VAL A 433 1.40 -9.05 -9.20
N ILE A 434 1.75 -10.15 -8.56
CA ILE A 434 2.95 -10.93 -8.80
C ILE A 434 2.53 -12.13 -9.66
N SER A 435 2.63 -11.97 -10.98
CA SER A 435 2.23 -13.01 -11.93
C SER A 435 3.39 -13.56 -12.75
N LYS A 436 3.37 -14.87 -12.98
CA LYS A 436 4.36 -15.61 -13.79
C LYS A 436 3.64 -16.56 -14.75
N GLY A 437 4.26 -16.82 -15.90
CA GLY A 437 3.76 -17.78 -16.88
C GLY A 437 4.83 -18.80 -17.26
N TYR A 438 4.45 -20.06 -17.41
CA TYR A 438 5.32 -21.14 -17.85
C TYR A 438 4.75 -21.79 -19.11
N ASN A 439 5.49 -21.71 -20.21
CA ASN A 439 5.15 -22.35 -21.47
C ASN A 439 5.65 -23.79 -21.47
N MET A 440 4.82 -24.72 -20.99
CA MET A 440 5.21 -26.12 -20.81
C MET A 440 4.01 -27.06 -20.91
N SER A 441 4.26 -28.29 -21.33
CA SER A 441 3.23 -29.33 -21.47
C SER A 441 2.99 -30.06 -20.15
N ILE A 442 1.81 -30.64 -20.00
CA ILE A 442 1.49 -31.55 -18.89
C ILE A 442 1.40 -32.96 -19.48
N PRO A 443 2.35 -33.86 -19.19
CA PRO A 443 2.30 -35.25 -19.66
C PRO A 443 1.00 -35.95 -19.28
N MET A 444 0.42 -36.70 -20.22
CA MET A 444 -0.90 -37.30 -20.10
C MET A 444 -0.82 -38.83 -20.08
N PRO A 445 -1.64 -39.54 -19.27
CA PRO A 445 -1.76 -40.99 -19.34
C PRO A 445 -2.16 -41.47 -20.74
N GLY A 446 -1.54 -42.55 -21.22
CA GLY A 446 -1.82 -43.12 -22.54
C GLY A 446 -1.26 -42.34 -23.73
N HIS A 447 -0.52 -41.26 -23.50
CA HIS A 447 0.23 -40.53 -24.52
C HIS A 447 1.73 -40.76 -24.31
N PRO A 448 2.37 -41.62 -25.13
CA PRO A 448 3.77 -41.97 -24.91
C PRO A 448 4.67 -40.73 -24.94
N VAL A 449 5.71 -40.76 -24.11
CA VAL A 449 6.72 -39.68 -24.00
C VAL A 449 8.12 -40.19 -24.35
N ASN A 450 8.26 -41.49 -24.60
CA ASN A 450 9.52 -42.17 -24.86
C ASN A 450 9.85 -42.34 -26.36
N PHE A 451 9.25 -41.55 -27.25
CA PHE A 451 9.51 -41.61 -28.69
C PHE A 451 10.97 -41.31 -29.04
N SER A 452 11.65 -40.47 -28.25
CA SER A 452 13.10 -40.25 -28.31
C SER A 452 13.68 -40.00 -26.92
N PRO A 453 15.02 -40.08 -26.75
CA PRO A 453 15.67 -39.68 -25.49
C PRO A 453 15.37 -38.23 -25.09
N ASP A 454 15.29 -37.33 -26.06
CA ASP A 454 15.01 -35.91 -25.82
C ASP A 454 13.58 -35.68 -25.32
N THR A 455 12.57 -36.37 -25.88
CA THR A 455 11.19 -36.23 -25.41
C THR A 455 11.00 -36.78 -24.00
N LEU A 456 11.70 -37.87 -23.67
CA LEU A 456 11.65 -38.45 -22.33
C LEU A 456 12.29 -37.51 -21.29
N LEU A 457 13.45 -36.93 -21.63
CA LEU A 457 14.14 -35.98 -20.77
C LEU A 457 13.34 -34.68 -20.61
N GLN A 458 12.66 -34.20 -21.66
CA GLN A 458 11.75 -33.07 -21.57
C GLN A 458 10.55 -33.37 -20.67
N ALA A 459 9.92 -34.55 -20.82
CA ALA A 459 8.81 -34.96 -19.96
C ALA A 459 9.24 -35.04 -18.49
N GLN A 460 10.45 -35.51 -18.21
CA GLN A 460 11.00 -35.53 -16.85
C GLN A 460 11.15 -34.11 -16.28
N LYS A 461 11.74 -33.18 -17.05
CA LYS A 461 11.86 -31.77 -16.65
C LYS A 461 10.49 -31.11 -16.43
N ASP A 462 9.52 -31.41 -17.28
CA ASP A 462 8.17 -30.88 -17.16
C ASP A 462 7.50 -31.41 -15.88
N VAL A 463 7.65 -32.70 -15.57
CA VAL A 463 7.16 -33.28 -14.30
C VAL A 463 7.83 -32.61 -13.10
N GLU A 464 9.15 -32.52 -13.07
CA GLU A 464 9.90 -31.88 -11.98
C GLU A 464 9.43 -30.44 -11.76
N LYS A 465 9.19 -29.70 -12.86
CA LYS A 465 8.70 -28.33 -12.77
C LYS A 465 7.25 -28.24 -12.26
N ILE A 466 6.36 -29.15 -12.67
CA ILE A 466 4.99 -29.21 -12.14
C ILE A 466 5.02 -29.53 -10.64
N GLU A 467 5.88 -30.46 -10.21
CA GLU A 467 6.04 -30.81 -8.80
C GLU A 467 6.54 -29.62 -7.97
N GLU A 468 7.52 -28.86 -8.48
CA GLU A 468 8.00 -27.62 -7.88
C GLU A 468 6.86 -26.61 -7.73
N LEU A 469 6.16 -26.31 -8.84
CA LEU A 469 5.09 -25.32 -8.87
C LEU A 469 3.94 -25.70 -7.93
N ILE A 470 3.49 -26.96 -7.92
CA ILE A 470 2.45 -27.43 -6.99
C ILE A 470 2.94 -27.32 -5.54
N GLY A 471 4.23 -27.57 -5.28
CA GLY A 471 4.85 -27.42 -3.96
C GLY A 471 4.84 -25.97 -3.45
N GLU A 472 5.16 -25.01 -4.33
CA GLU A 472 5.28 -23.58 -3.99
C GLU A 472 3.96 -22.84 -3.78
N HIS A 473 2.85 -23.37 -4.32
CA HIS A 473 1.54 -22.73 -4.30
C HIS A 473 0.60 -23.36 -3.27
N ASP A 474 -0.37 -22.59 -2.79
CA ASP A 474 -1.30 -23.01 -1.74
C ASP A 474 -2.55 -23.67 -2.33
N VAL A 475 -3.07 -23.11 -3.43
CA VAL A 475 -4.26 -23.59 -4.14
C VAL A 475 -3.94 -23.84 -5.61
N ILE A 476 -4.34 -25.02 -6.09
CA ILE A 476 -4.12 -25.47 -7.47
C ILE A 476 -5.46 -25.49 -8.21
N PHE A 477 -5.56 -24.72 -9.27
CA PHE A 477 -6.72 -24.71 -10.16
C PHE A 477 -6.47 -25.61 -11.38
N LEU A 478 -7.32 -26.62 -11.57
CA LEU A 478 -7.29 -27.48 -12.77
C LEU A 478 -8.29 -26.95 -13.79
N LEU A 479 -7.78 -26.27 -14.81
CA LEU A 479 -8.55 -25.48 -15.79
C LEU A 479 -8.27 -25.91 -17.24
N MET A 480 -7.73 -27.12 -17.41
CA MET A 480 -7.34 -27.67 -18.69
C MET A 480 -8.54 -28.14 -19.51
N ASP A 481 -8.32 -28.34 -20.79
CA ASP A 481 -9.35 -28.71 -21.77
C ASP A 481 -9.67 -30.18 -21.78
N THR A 482 -8.73 -31.07 -21.43
CA THR A 482 -8.94 -32.52 -21.45
C THR A 482 -8.97 -33.15 -20.06
N ARG A 483 -9.51 -34.37 -19.98
CA ARG A 483 -9.53 -35.14 -18.73
C ARG A 483 -8.16 -35.74 -18.41
N GLU A 484 -7.44 -36.22 -19.41
CA GLU A 484 -6.18 -36.95 -19.24
C GLU A 484 -5.11 -36.03 -18.65
N SER A 485 -5.07 -34.79 -19.12
CA SER A 485 -4.15 -33.78 -18.62
C SER A 485 -4.34 -33.51 -17.13
N ARG A 486 -5.58 -33.58 -16.59
CA ARG A 486 -5.87 -33.35 -15.17
C ARG A 486 -5.32 -34.42 -14.23
N TRP A 487 -4.96 -35.60 -14.76
CA TRP A 487 -4.56 -36.75 -13.95
C TRP A 487 -3.28 -36.49 -13.17
N LEU A 488 -2.20 -36.09 -13.86
CA LEU A 488 -0.88 -35.89 -13.25
C LEU A 488 -0.93 -34.83 -12.13
N PRO A 489 -1.49 -33.62 -12.35
CA PRO A 489 -1.65 -32.64 -11.27
C PRO A 489 -2.50 -33.14 -10.10
N THR A 490 -3.52 -33.97 -10.36
CA THR A 490 -4.36 -34.54 -9.30
C THR A 490 -3.56 -35.47 -8.41
N VAL A 491 -2.73 -36.35 -8.98
CA VAL A 491 -1.87 -37.27 -8.22
C VAL A 491 -0.86 -36.49 -7.38
N ILE A 492 -0.13 -35.55 -8.00
CA ILE A 492 0.90 -34.76 -7.31
C ILE A 492 0.27 -33.93 -6.18
N ALA A 493 -0.86 -33.26 -6.43
CA ALA A 493 -1.52 -32.44 -5.43
C ALA A 493 -2.10 -33.28 -4.28
N ALA A 494 -2.59 -34.49 -4.56
CA ALA A 494 -3.06 -35.41 -3.52
C ALA A 494 -1.91 -35.87 -2.60
N SER A 495 -0.77 -36.25 -3.18
CA SER A 495 0.45 -36.62 -2.43
C SER A 495 0.99 -35.43 -1.62
N LYS A 496 1.10 -34.25 -2.24
CA LYS A 496 1.58 -33.02 -1.58
C LYS A 496 0.54 -32.34 -0.68
N LYS A 497 -0.66 -32.91 -0.54
CA LYS A 497 -1.77 -32.40 0.29
C LYS A 497 -2.07 -30.93 -0.02
N LYS A 498 -2.24 -30.61 -1.30
CA LYS A 498 -2.59 -29.28 -1.78
C LYS A 498 -4.09 -29.18 -2.03
N LEU A 499 -4.67 -28.00 -1.72
CA LEU A 499 -6.07 -27.74 -2.04
C LEU A 499 -6.22 -27.62 -3.56
N VAL A 500 -7.06 -28.46 -4.15
CA VAL A 500 -7.34 -28.44 -5.58
C VAL A 500 -8.76 -27.97 -5.83
N ILE A 501 -8.92 -27.00 -6.73
CA ILE A 501 -10.20 -26.59 -7.30
C ILE A 501 -10.21 -26.97 -8.78
N ASN A 502 -11.06 -27.90 -9.16
CA ASN A 502 -11.20 -28.39 -10.52
C ASN A 502 -12.44 -27.76 -11.17
N ALA A 503 -12.26 -27.14 -12.33
CA ALA A 503 -13.38 -26.64 -13.15
C ALA A 503 -13.32 -27.23 -14.56
N ALA A 504 -14.45 -27.75 -15.03
CA ALA A 504 -14.60 -28.43 -16.32
C ALA A 504 -15.90 -28.00 -17.03
N LEU A 505 -15.88 -27.98 -18.36
CA LEU A 505 -16.96 -27.45 -19.19
C LEU A 505 -17.48 -28.51 -20.17
N GLY A 506 -18.80 -28.58 -20.29
CA GLY A 506 -19.50 -29.22 -21.41
C GLY A 506 -20.06 -28.17 -22.39
N PHE A 507 -21.02 -28.58 -23.22
CA PHE A 507 -21.68 -27.68 -24.15
C PHE A 507 -22.56 -26.64 -23.45
N ASP A 508 -23.48 -27.09 -22.58
CA ASP A 508 -24.43 -26.28 -21.79
C ASP A 508 -24.35 -26.57 -20.29
N THR A 509 -23.35 -27.32 -19.85
CA THR A 509 -23.12 -27.74 -18.46
C THR A 509 -21.70 -27.40 -17.99
N PHE A 510 -21.52 -27.32 -16.67
CA PHE A 510 -20.18 -27.22 -16.06
C PHE A 510 -20.11 -27.99 -14.74
N VAL A 511 -18.90 -28.32 -14.32
CA VAL A 511 -18.60 -28.81 -12.97
C VAL A 511 -17.49 -27.98 -12.36
N VAL A 512 -17.69 -27.56 -11.11
CA VAL A 512 -16.68 -26.96 -10.24
C VAL A 512 -16.61 -27.81 -8.98
N MET A 513 -15.44 -28.26 -8.55
CA MET A 513 -15.32 -29.08 -7.36
C MET A 513 -13.99 -28.88 -6.64
N ARG A 514 -13.99 -29.12 -5.33
CA ARG A 514 -12.75 -29.24 -4.55
C ARG A 514 -12.38 -30.71 -4.35
N HIS A 515 -11.11 -31.07 -4.46
CA HIS A 515 -10.68 -32.43 -4.14
C HIS A 515 -10.59 -32.65 -2.62
N GLY A 516 -10.71 -33.90 -2.18
CA GLY A 516 -10.47 -34.23 -0.78
C GLY A 516 -9.00 -34.13 -0.38
N LEU A 517 -8.74 -33.50 0.76
CA LEU A 517 -7.40 -33.22 1.27
C LEU A 517 -6.92 -34.36 2.20
N LYS A 518 -5.91 -35.13 1.80
CA LYS A 518 -5.47 -36.31 2.56
C LYS A 518 -4.86 -35.92 3.92
N LYS A 519 -5.20 -36.65 4.99
CA LYS A 519 -4.60 -36.47 6.33
C LYS A 519 -3.16 -37.02 6.37
N MET A 520 -2.34 -36.52 7.30
CA MET A 520 -1.12 -37.22 7.70
C MET A 520 -1.50 -38.48 8.46
N GLU A 521 -0.91 -39.61 8.12
CA GLU A 521 -0.89 -40.77 9.01
C GLU A 521 0.01 -40.42 10.19
N GLU A 522 -0.57 -40.33 11.40
CA GLU A 522 0.23 -40.30 12.62
C GLU A 522 0.92 -41.65 12.75
N ALA A 523 2.25 -41.65 12.66
CA ALA A 523 3.08 -42.81 12.91
C ALA A 523 2.96 -43.22 14.38
N GLY A 524 1.95 -44.05 14.70
CA GLY A 524 1.80 -44.61 16.04
C GLY A 524 0.36 -44.86 16.51
N ASN A 525 -0.42 -45.65 15.77
CA ASN A 525 -1.38 -46.58 16.39
C ASN A 525 -1.95 -47.54 15.35
N SER A 526 -1.11 -48.50 14.95
CA SER A 526 -1.58 -49.74 14.34
C SER A 526 -2.18 -50.64 15.43
N HIS A 527 -3.28 -50.26 16.08
CA HIS A 527 -4.16 -51.19 16.80
C HIS A 527 -5.52 -50.55 17.10
N LEU A 528 -6.59 -51.22 16.62
CA LEU A 528 -8.01 -50.99 16.86
C LEU A 528 -8.66 -49.73 16.25
N ALA A 529 -9.12 -49.87 15.01
CA ALA A 529 -10.43 -49.35 14.61
C ALA A 529 -11.03 -50.21 13.48
N THR A 530 -11.26 -51.51 13.74
CA THR A 530 -12.40 -52.20 13.14
C THR A 530 -13.67 -51.69 13.82
N THR A 531 -14.03 -50.43 13.55
CA THR A 531 -15.41 -49.99 13.75
C THR A 531 -16.20 -50.57 12.59
N SER A 532 -16.98 -51.60 12.93
CA SER A 532 -18.00 -52.22 12.11
C SER A 532 -18.67 -51.23 11.16
N SER A 533 -18.58 -51.53 9.87
CA SER A 533 -19.32 -50.95 8.76
C SER A 533 -20.85 -51.15 8.84
N SER A 534 -21.41 -51.39 10.03
CA SER A 534 -22.78 -51.86 10.24
C SER A 534 -23.69 -50.91 11.02
N GLU A 535 -23.22 -49.76 11.52
CA GLU A 535 -24.06 -48.83 12.32
C GLU A 535 -24.50 -47.54 11.58
N LEU A 536 -24.17 -47.37 10.29
CA LEU A 536 -24.57 -46.21 9.47
C LEU A 536 -25.57 -46.54 8.35
N LEU A 537 -26.33 -47.63 8.50
CA LEU A 537 -27.35 -48.06 7.52
C LEU A 537 -28.76 -47.50 7.82
N GLY A 538 -28.84 -46.29 8.39
CA GLY A 538 -30.09 -45.59 8.68
C GLY A 538 -30.05 -44.14 8.24
N SER A 539 -30.71 -43.84 7.11
CA SER A 539 -31.03 -42.52 6.54
C SER A 539 -29.88 -41.50 6.39
N SER A 540 -29.49 -41.29 5.13
CA SER A 540 -28.53 -40.30 4.59
C SER A 540 -27.04 -40.71 4.57
N LEU A 541 -26.72 -41.74 3.79
CA LEU A 541 -25.36 -42.25 3.52
C LEU A 541 -24.38 -41.23 2.88
N PHE A 542 -24.82 -40.02 2.51
CA PHE A 542 -24.02 -39.02 1.80
C PHE A 542 -24.04 -37.61 2.41
N SER A 543 -24.76 -37.39 3.51
CA SER A 543 -24.67 -36.13 4.27
C SER A 543 -23.48 -36.17 5.23
N ASN A 544 -22.74 -35.06 5.35
CA ASN A 544 -21.62 -34.89 6.29
C ASN A 544 -20.32 -35.65 5.96
N ILE A 545 -19.92 -35.67 4.68
CA ILE A 545 -18.61 -36.23 4.31
C ILE A 545 -17.50 -35.22 4.67
N PRO A 546 -16.54 -35.58 5.55
CA PRO A 546 -15.45 -34.68 5.93
C PRO A 546 -14.48 -34.47 4.77
N GLY A 547 -13.80 -33.32 4.73
CA GLY A 547 -12.98 -32.90 3.60
C GLY A 547 -11.91 -33.90 3.20
N PHE A 548 -11.32 -34.64 4.14
CA PHE A 548 -10.31 -35.66 3.84
C PHE A 548 -10.84 -36.95 3.19
N LYS A 549 -12.15 -37.17 3.22
CA LYS A 549 -12.83 -38.30 2.58
C LYS A 549 -13.53 -37.93 1.28
N LEU A 550 -13.43 -36.67 0.82
CA LEU A 550 -14.05 -36.26 -0.44
C LEU A 550 -13.34 -36.87 -1.65
N GLY A 551 -14.13 -37.20 -2.66
CA GLY A 551 -13.63 -37.67 -3.94
C GLY A 551 -12.79 -36.63 -4.69
N CYS A 552 -11.96 -37.10 -5.61
CA CYS A 552 -11.36 -36.25 -6.64
C CYS A 552 -12.18 -36.33 -7.93
N TYR A 553 -11.78 -35.58 -8.96
CA TYR A 553 -12.39 -35.61 -10.28
C TYR A 553 -12.57 -37.03 -10.85
N PHE A 554 -11.63 -37.94 -10.56
CA PHE A 554 -11.59 -39.32 -11.07
C PHE A 554 -12.32 -40.35 -10.18
N CYS A 555 -12.94 -39.95 -9.06
CA CYS A 555 -13.60 -40.91 -8.17
C CYS A 555 -14.99 -41.33 -8.66
N ASN A 556 -15.66 -40.51 -9.47
CA ASN A 556 -17.05 -40.73 -9.86
C ASN A 556 -17.21 -41.44 -11.21
N ASP A 557 -16.11 -41.85 -11.84
CA ASP A 557 -16.13 -42.58 -13.11
C ASP A 557 -15.29 -43.85 -12.96
N VAL A 558 -15.85 -44.99 -13.36
CA VAL A 558 -15.26 -46.32 -13.21
C VAL A 558 -14.32 -46.67 -14.36
N VAL A 559 -13.72 -45.69 -15.05
CA VAL A 559 -12.83 -45.93 -16.19
C VAL A 559 -11.55 -45.10 -16.04
N ALA A 560 -10.39 -45.68 -16.32
CA ALA A 560 -9.12 -44.95 -16.31
C ALA A 560 -9.07 -43.86 -17.41
N PRO A 561 -8.35 -42.75 -17.16
CA PRO A 561 -8.04 -41.81 -18.24
C PRO A 561 -7.17 -42.50 -19.30
N GLY A 562 -7.62 -42.47 -20.55
CA GLY A 562 -6.90 -42.90 -21.74
C GLY A 562 -7.16 -41.92 -22.89
N ASP A 563 -6.63 -42.14 -24.09
CA ASP A 563 -6.78 -41.23 -25.24
C ASP A 563 -8.26 -41.06 -25.63
N SER A 564 -8.90 -40.04 -25.04
CA SER A 564 -10.32 -39.81 -25.24
C SER A 564 -10.60 -38.97 -26.47
N THR A 565 -9.59 -38.36 -27.11
CA THR A 565 -9.71 -37.33 -28.19
C THR A 565 -10.57 -37.74 -29.40
N ARG A 566 -11.07 -38.97 -29.42
CA ARG A 566 -11.93 -39.55 -30.45
C ARG A 566 -13.42 -39.68 -30.06
N ASP A 567 -13.85 -39.71 -28.78
CA ASP A 567 -15.20 -40.22 -28.42
C ASP A 567 -16.01 -39.61 -27.21
N ARG A 568 -15.75 -38.39 -26.66
CA ARG A 568 -16.60 -37.83 -25.54
C ARG A 568 -16.92 -36.33 -25.65
N THR A 569 -18.03 -35.88 -25.04
CA THR A 569 -18.52 -34.48 -25.15
C THR A 569 -18.17 -33.56 -23.96
N LEU A 570 -18.05 -34.09 -22.74
CA LEU A 570 -17.60 -33.36 -21.55
C LEU A 570 -16.06 -33.39 -21.52
N ASP A 571 -15.39 -32.24 -21.32
CA ASP A 571 -13.92 -32.08 -21.41
C ASP A 571 -13.28 -32.32 -22.79
N GLN A 572 -13.99 -32.07 -23.90
CA GLN A 572 -13.34 -32.13 -25.23
C GLN A 572 -13.41 -30.87 -26.08
N GLN A 573 -14.23 -29.90 -25.71
CA GLN A 573 -14.45 -28.74 -26.59
C GLN A 573 -14.75 -27.47 -25.79
N CYS A 574 -13.80 -26.99 -24.99
CA CYS A 574 -13.89 -25.67 -24.34
C CYS A 574 -14.20 -24.54 -25.35
N THR A 575 -13.85 -24.70 -26.63
CA THR A 575 -14.16 -23.79 -27.75
C THR A 575 -15.60 -23.87 -28.26
N VAL A 576 -16.28 -25.00 -28.10
CA VAL A 576 -17.67 -25.24 -28.55
C VAL A 576 -18.64 -25.19 -27.35
N SER A 577 -18.24 -24.60 -26.23
CA SER A 577 -19.11 -24.33 -25.09
C SER A 577 -19.92 -23.04 -25.28
N ARG A 578 -21.13 -22.98 -24.69
CA ARG A 578 -21.89 -21.73 -24.59
C ARG A 578 -21.05 -20.68 -23.83
N PRO A 579 -20.81 -19.47 -24.38
CA PRO A 579 -19.81 -18.53 -23.84
C PRO A 579 -19.95 -18.21 -22.34
N GLY A 580 -21.20 -18.12 -21.84
CA GLY A 580 -21.50 -17.82 -20.45
C GLY A 580 -20.99 -18.83 -19.43
N LEU A 581 -20.79 -20.10 -19.82
CA LEU A 581 -20.39 -21.16 -18.90
C LEU A 581 -19.04 -20.90 -18.24
N SER A 582 -18.07 -20.43 -19.01
CA SER A 582 -16.72 -20.17 -18.50
C SER A 582 -16.68 -19.06 -17.46
N MET A 583 -17.52 -18.03 -17.61
CA MET A 583 -17.65 -16.93 -16.65
C MET A 583 -18.29 -17.43 -15.36
N MET A 584 -19.39 -18.19 -15.45
CA MET A 584 -20.07 -18.77 -14.29
C MET A 584 -19.17 -19.77 -13.54
N ALA A 585 -18.59 -20.73 -14.25
CA ALA A 585 -17.70 -21.74 -13.66
C ALA A 585 -16.44 -21.10 -13.07
N GLY A 586 -15.84 -20.13 -13.76
CA GLY A 586 -14.67 -19.40 -13.27
C GLY A 586 -14.97 -18.60 -11.99
N ALA A 587 -16.12 -17.91 -11.94
CA ALA A 587 -16.57 -17.20 -10.75
C ALA A 587 -16.81 -18.19 -9.59
N LEU A 588 -17.59 -19.24 -9.81
CA LEU A 588 -17.90 -20.25 -8.79
C LEU A 588 -16.65 -20.97 -8.27
N ALA A 589 -15.65 -21.21 -9.12
CA ALA A 589 -14.38 -21.80 -8.70
C ALA A 589 -13.64 -20.91 -7.70
N VAL A 590 -13.59 -19.59 -7.94
CA VAL A 590 -12.95 -18.65 -7.02
C VAL A 590 -13.78 -18.44 -5.76
N GLU A 591 -15.10 -18.28 -5.87
CA GLU A 591 -15.97 -18.16 -4.69
C GLU A 591 -15.91 -19.40 -3.79
N LEU A 592 -15.83 -20.60 -4.38
CA LEU A 592 -15.62 -21.84 -3.64
C LEU A 592 -14.26 -21.83 -2.94
N MET A 593 -13.19 -21.42 -3.63
CA MET A 593 -11.86 -21.30 -3.04
C MET A 593 -11.86 -20.35 -1.83
N VAL A 594 -12.42 -19.15 -2.00
CA VAL A 594 -12.49 -18.15 -0.93
C VAL A 594 -13.30 -18.69 0.25
N SER A 595 -14.46 -19.31 0.00
CA SER A 595 -15.28 -19.91 1.06
C SER A 595 -14.53 -21.02 1.81
N VAL A 596 -13.79 -21.88 1.09
CA VAL A 596 -12.97 -22.93 1.72
C VAL A 596 -11.89 -22.34 2.63
N ILE A 597 -11.14 -21.33 2.18
CA ILE A 597 -10.05 -20.75 2.99
C ILE A 597 -10.54 -19.89 4.16
N GLN A 598 -11.77 -19.36 4.07
CA GLN A 598 -12.42 -18.65 5.18
C GLN A 598 -12.95 -19.63 6.23
N HIS A 599 -13.28 -20.86 5.85
CA HIS A 599 -13.73 -21.87 6.80
C HIS A 599 -12.63 -22.19 7.83
N PRO A 600 -12.95 -22.35 9.14
CA PRO A 600 -11.95 -22.65 10.17
C PRO A 600 -11.12 -23.91 9.87
N GLU A 601 -11.73 -24.94 9.29
CA GLU A 601 -11.07 -26.19 8.91
C GLU A 601 -10.42 -26.17 7.51
N GLY A 602 -10.52 -25.06 6.76
CA GLY A 602 -9.94 -24.95 5.43
C GLY A 602 -10.39 -26.06 4.47
N GLY A 603 -9.44 -26.68 3.78
CA GLY A 603 -9.69 -27.82 2.88
C GLY A 603 -10.24 -29.09 3.55
N TYR A 604 -10.18 -29.20 4.88
CA TYR A 604 -10.74 -30.32 5.63
C TYR A 604 -12.22 -30.16 5.96
N ALA A 605 -12.80 -28.99 5.69
CA ALA A 605 -14.20 -28.68 5.94
C ALA A 605 -15.14 -29.75 5.37
N VAL A 606 -16.15 -30.11 6.15
CA VAL A 606 -17.26 -30.97 5.74
C VAL A 606 -17.96 -30.36 4.52
N ALA A 607 -18.33 -31.20 3.56
CA ALA A 607 -19.03 -30.73 2.36
C ALA A 607 -20.48 -30.39 2.64
N SER A 608 -20.86 -29.14 2.34
CA SER A 608 -22.27 -28.73 2.30
C SER A 608 -22.99 -29.39 1.13
N SER A 609 -24.22 -29.82 1.37
CA SER A 609 -25.14 -30.41 0.41
C SER A 609 -26.27 -29.43 0.05
N SER A 610 -27.13 -29.80 -0.92
CA SER A 610 -28.32 -29.00 -1.26
C SER A 610 -29.31 -28.88 -0.10
N ASP A 611 -29.34 -29.86 0.81
CA ASP A 611 -30.24 -29.86 1.97
C ASP A 611 -29.81 -28.85 3.04
N ASP A 612 -28.52 -28.46 3.03
CA ASP A 612 -27.96 -27.47 3.97
C ASP A 612 -28.34 -26.03 3.64
N ARG A 613 -29.09 -25.78 2.55
CA ARG A 613 -29.54 -24.42 2.16
C ARG A 613 -30.39 -23.72 3.23
N MET A 614 -31.04 -24.49 4.11
CA MET A 614 -31.90 -23.97 5.18
C MET A 614 -31.18 -23.85 6.53
N ASN A 615 -29.94 -24.33 6.63
CA ASN A 615 -29.14 -24.30 7.85
C ASN A 615 -28.30 -23.02 7.92
N GLU A 616 -27.83 -22.68 9.13
CA GLU A 616 -26.87 -21.59 9.29
C GLU A 616 -25.57 -21.95 8.53
N PRO A 617 -25.07 -21.09 7.64
CA PRO A 617 -23.96 -21.44 6.77
C PRO A 617 -22.67 -21.62 7.57
N PRO A 618 -21.79 -22.54 7.15
CA PRO A 618 -20.55 -22.84 7.87
C PRO A 618 -19.51 -21.72 7.79
N THR A 619 -19.71 -20.75 6.91
CA THR A 619 -18.88 -19.55 6.79
C THR A 619 -19.75 -18.32 6.63
N SER A 620 -19.18 -17.15 6.92
CA SER A 620 -19.83 -15.86 6.66
C SER A 620 -20.00 -15.54 5.17
N LEU A 621 -19.45 -16.37 4.27
CA LEU A 621 -19.63 -16.29 2.82
C LEU A 621 -20.62 -17.34 2.29
N GLY A 622 -21.17 -18.21 3.16
CA GLY A 622 -22.13 -19.23 2.78
C GLY A 622 -21.59 -20.66 2.87
N LEU A 623 -22.08 -21.51 1.96
CA LEU A 623 -21.82 -22.95 1.92
C LEU A 623 -20.41 -23.28 1.41
N VAL A 624 -19.90 -24.45 1.79
CA VAL A 624 -18.61 -25.01 1.32
C VAL A 624 -18.84 -26.36 0.63
N PRO A 625 -19.47 -26.38 -0.57
CA PRO A 625 -19.84 -27.61 -1.24
C PRO A 625 -18.62 -28.43 -1.69
N HIS A 626 -18.85 -29.72 -1.96
CA HIS A 626 -17.86 -30.57 -2.62
C HIS A 626 -17.82 -30.30 -4.12
N GLN A 627 -18.97 -30.41 -4.78
CA GLN A 627 -19.15 -30.16 -6.21
C GLN A 627 -20.30 -29.17 -6.42
N ILE A 628 -20.20 -28.38 -7.48
CA ILE A 628 -21.24 -27.52 -8.02
C ILE A 628 -21.38 -27.92 -9.48
N ARG A 629 -22.53 -28.48 -9.84
CA ARG A 629 -22.86 -28.83 -11.22
C ARG A 629 -23.96 -27.92 -11.72
N GLY A 630 -23.66 -27.14 -12.76
CA GLY A 630 -24.59 -26.20 -13.34
C GLY A 630 -25.11 -26.65 -14.70
N PHE A 631 -26.39 -26.38 -14.95
CA PHE A 631 -27.10 -26.71 -16.18
C PHE A 631 -27.74 -25.45 -16.75
N LEU A 632 -27.11 -24.86 -17.77
CA LEU A 632 -27.56 -23.58 -18.34
C LEU A 632 -28.85 -23.72 -19.16
N SER A 633 -29.20 -24.92 -19.62
CA SER A 633 -30.50 -25.19 -20.23
C SER A 633 -31.66 -25.07 -19.23
N ARG A 634 -31.39 -25.24 -17.93
CA ARG A 634 -32.40 -25.20 -16.86
C ARG A 634 -32.19 -24.04 -15.87
N PHE A 635 -31.08 -23.32 -15.99
CA PHE A 635 -30.64 -22.29 -15.04
C PHE A 635 -30.60 -22.81 -13.59
N ASP A 636 -30.12 -24.04 -13.41
CA ASP A 636 -30.11 -24.72 -12.11
C ASP A 636 -28.70 -25.21 -11.73
N ASN A 637 -28.43 -25.27 -10.42
CA ASN A 637 -27.20 -25.75 -9.81
C ASN A 637 -27.50 -26.81 -8.74
N VAL A 638 -26.84 -27.96 -8.85
CA VAL A 638 -26.91 -29.05 -7.86
C VAL A 638 -25.58 -29.22 -7.15
N LEU A 639 -25.62 -29.61 -5.87
CA LEU A 639 -24.46 -29.72 -4.98
C LEU A 639 -24.18 -31.18 -4.56
N PRO A 640 -23.78 -32.08 -5.48
CA PRO A 640 -23.55 -33.47 -5.13
C PRO A 640 -22.27 -33.62 -4.31
N VAL A 641 -22.30 -34.57 -3.39
CA VAL A 641 -21.15 -34.96 -2.56
C VAL A 641 -20.81 -36.41 -2.88
N SER A 642 -19.53 -36.74 -2.92
CA SER A 642 -19.09 -38.11 -3.19
C SER A 642 -17.86 -38.46 -2.36
N LEU A 643 -17.81 -39.72 -1.94
CA LEU A 643 -16.69 -40.28 -1.18
C LEU A 643 -15.50 -40.55 -2.09
N ALA A 644 -14.30 -40.48 -1.52
CA ALA A 644 -13.09 -40.96 -2.17
C ALA A 644 -13.23 -42.45 -2.45
N PHE A 645 -13.12 -42.81 -3.73
CA PHE A 645 -13.17 -44.20 -4.17
C PHE A 645 -11.82 -44.87 -3.90
N ASP A 646 -11.85 -46.02 -3.23
CA ASP A 646 -10.67 -46.80 -2.83
C ASP A 646 -9.89 -47.35 -4.03
N LYS A 647 -10.57 -47.62 -5.15
CA LYS A 647 -9.95 -48.03 -6.42
C LYS A 647 -9.80 -46.86 -7.41
N CYS A 648 -9.84 -45.60 -6.97
CA CYS A 648 -9.65 -44.45 -7.86
C CYS A 648 -8.26 -44.48 -8.54
N THR A 649 -8.23 -44.22 -9.85
CA THR A 649 -7.00 -44.18 -10.67
C THR A 649 -6.10 -42.97 -10.42
N ALA A 650 -6.52 -42.02 -9.58
CA ALA A 650 -5.73 -40.84 -9.23
C ALA A 650 -5.46 -40.71 -7.72
N CYS A 651 -6.49 -40.76 -6.87
CA CYS A 651 -6.34 -40.43 -5.44
C CYS A 651 -6.49 -41.62 -4.48
N SER A 652 -6.48 -42.86 -4.99
CA SER A 652 -6.42 -44.05 -4.13
C SER A 652 -5.07 -44.15 -3.42
N ALA A 653 -5.05 -44.81 -2.27
CA ALA A 653 -3.81 -45.05 -1.50
C ALA A 653 -2.75 -45.74 -2.38
N LYS A 654 -3.15 -46.77 -3.14
CA LYS A 654 -2.26 -47.50 -4.05
C LYS A 654 -1.55 -46.61 -5.06
N VAL A 655 -2.27 -45.68 -5.70
CA VAL A 655 -1.67 -44.77 -6.70
C VAL A 655 -0.73 -43.76 -6.04
N ILE A 656 -1.14 -43.20 -4.91
CA ILE A 656 -0.33 -42.22 -4.17
C ILE A 656 0.96 -42.87 -3.64
N GLU A 657 0.87 -44.02 -2.99
CA GLU A 657 2.02 -44.79 -2.48
C GLU A 657 3.00 -45.17 -3.61
N GLN A 658 2.47 -45.59 -4.76
CA GLN A 658 3.29 -45.96 -5.90
C GLN A 658 4.04 -44.75 -6.50
N TYR A 659 3.36 -43.60 -6.59
CA TYR A 659 3.98 -42.35 -7.01
C TYR A 659 5.04 -41.88 -6.00
N GLU A 660 4.75 -41.91 -4.70
CA GLU A 660 5.70 -41.52 -3.66
C GLU A 660 6.94 -42.42 -3.61
N LYS A 661 6.78 -43.70 -3.94
CA LYS A 661 7.87 -44.69 -3.94
C LYS A 661 8.74 -44.64 -5.20
N GLU A 662 8.13 -44.56 -6.38
CA GLU A 662 8.85 -44.69 -7.67
C GLU A 662 9.02 -43.37 -8.43
N GLY A 663 8.32 -42.30 -8.03
CA GLY A 663 8.39 -40.98 -8.65
C GLY A 663 8.18 -41.02 -10.17
N PHE A 664 9.10 -40.39 -10.91
CA PHE A 664 9.04 -40.33 -12.38
C PHE A 664 9.05 -41.71 -13.04
N GLN A 665 9.62 -42.75 -12.43
CA GLN A 665 9.61 -44.10 -13.03
C GLN A 665 8.20 -44.66 -13.14
N PHE A 666 7.37 -44.44 -12.11
CA PHE A 666 5.95 -44.81 -12.15
C PHE A 666 5.20 -43.98 -13.19
N LEU A 667 5.40 -42.66 -13.19
CA LEU A 667 4.76 -41.77 -14.14
C LEU A 667 5.11 -42.12 -15.59
N ASN A 668 6.38 -42.44 -15.86
CA ASN A 668 6.84 -42.89 -17.16
C ASN A 668 6.13 -44.19 -17.61
N LYS A 669 5.89 -45.14 -16.70
CA LYS A 669 5.07 -46.33 -17.02
C LYS A 669 3.64 -45.90 -17.38
N VAL A 670 3.03 -45.01 -16.62
CA VAL A 670 1.65 -44.55 -16.87
C VAL A 670 1.51 -43.84 -18.22
N PHE A 671 2.43 -42.95 -18.58
CA PHE A 671 2.36 -42.21 -19.85
C PHE A 671 2.50 -43.12 -21.07
N ASN A 672 3.34 -44.15 -20.98
CA ASN A 672 3.64 -45.05 -22.10
C ASN A 672 2.79 -46.33 -22.14
N SER A 673 1.92 -46.57 -21.14
CA SER A 673 1.06 -47.77 -21.10
C SER A 673 -0.33 -47.50 -21.66
N SER A 674 -1.03 -48.56 -22.07
CA SER A 674 -2.47 -48.51 -22.33
C SER A 674 -3.25 -48.16 -21.05
N HIS A 675 -4.47 -47.67 -21.21
CA HIS A 675 -5.40 -47.29 -20.14
C HIS A 675 -5.56 -48.36 -19.04
N SER A 676 -5.35 -49.64 -19.36
CA SER A 676 -5.45 -50.76 -18.42
C SER A 676 -4.44 -50.72 -17.25
N PHE A 677 -3.26 -50.11 -17.41
CA PHE A 677 -2.22 -50.17 -16.34
C PHE A 677 -2.71 -49.59 -15.00
N LEU A 678 -3.39 -48.45 -15.04
CA LEU A 678 -3.94 -47.83 -13.84
C LEU A 678 -5.15 -48.61 -13.29
N GLU A 679 -5.94 -49.24 -14.17
CA GLU A 679 -7.08 -50.08 -13.77
C GLU A 679 -6.61 -51.35 -13.06
N ASP A 680 -5.56 -51.98 -13.58
CA ASP A 680 -4.93 -53.17 -13.02
C ASP A 680 -4.32 -52.85 -11.64
N LEU A 681 -3.57 -51.76 -11.53
CA LEU A 681 -2.96 -51.31 -10.27
C LEU A 681 -4.00 -51.09 -9.17
N THR A 682 -5.11 -50.46 -9.52
CA THR A 682 -6.16 -50.10 -8.56
C THR A 682 -7.09 -51.27 -8.22
N GLY A 683 -7.18 -52.27 -9.09
CA GLY A 683 -8.15 -53.37 -9.00
C GLY A 683 -9.51 -53.03 -9.63
N LEU A 684 -9.55 -52.00 -10.47
CA LEU A 684 -10.70 -51.66 -11.32
C LEU A 684 -10.94 -52.71 -12.40
N THR A 685 -9.88 -53.28 -12.98
CA THR A 685 -10.00 -54.38 -13.95
C THR A 685 -10.75 -55.57 -13.37
N LEU A 686 -10.42 -55.96 -12.14
CA LEU A 686 -11.11 -57.04 -11.44
C LEU A 686 -12.58 -56.67 -11.17
N LEU A 687 -12.85 -55.42 -10.77
CA LEU A 687 -14.23 -54.95 -10.55
C LEU A 687 -15.07 -55.01 -11.84
N HIS A 688 -14.50 -54.64 -12.99
CA HIS A 688 -15.18 -54.77 -14.27
C HIS A 688 -15.49 -56.21 -14.63
N GLN A 689 -14.53 -57.12 -14.43
CA GLN A 689 -14.73 -58.56 -14.67
C GLN A 689 -15.82 -59.13 -13.77
N GLU A 690 -15.83 -58.77 -12.47
CA GLU A 690 -16.86 -59.18 -11.52
C GLU A 690 -18.25 -58.65 -11.91
N THR A 691 -18.33 -57.40 -12.38
CA THR A 691 -19.59 -56.78 -12.80
C THR A 691 -20.13 -57.43 -14.09
N GLN A 692 -19.26 -57.66 -15.08
CA GLN A 692 -19.63 -58.37 -16.32
C GLN A 692 -20.06 -59.81 -16.04
N ALA A 693 -19.37 -60.51 -15.14
CA ALA A 693 -19.77 -61.84 -14.73
C ALA A 693 -21.16 -61.82 -14.07
N ALA A 694 -21.42 -60.87 -13.16
CA ALA A 694 -22.73 -60.71 -12.52
C ALA A 694 -23.86 -60.41 -13.52
N GLU A 695 -23.61 -59.58 -14.54
CA GLU A 695 -24.57 -59.32 -15.63
C GLU A 695 -24.87 -60.58 -16.43
N ILE A 696 -23.83 -61.36 -16.79
CA ILE A 696 -23.99 -62.64 -17.52
C ILE A 696 -24.78 -63.64 -16.66
N TYR A 697 -24.47 -63.78 -15.37
CA TYR A 697 -25.20 -64.65 -14.46
C TYR A 697 -26.68 -64.24 -14.32
N SER A 698 -26.96 -62.92 -14.26
CA SER A 698 -28.33 -62.40 -14.23
C SER A 698 -29.10 -62.71 -15.52
N LEU A 699 -28.46 -62.54 -16.68
CA LEU A 699 -29.02 -62.90 -17.99
C LEU A 699 -29.29 -64.40 -18.11
N VAL A 700 -28.39 -65.25 -17.63
CA VAL A 700 -28.57 -66.71 -17.60
C VAL A 700 -29.72 -67.12 -16.68
N LEU A 701 -29.87 -66.46 -15.52
CA LEU A 701 -31.01 -66.67 -14.62
C LEU A 701 -32.34 -66.28 -15.27
N ILE A 702 -32.40 -65.14 -15.96
CA ILE A 702 -33.60 -64.68 -16.68
C ILE A 702 -33.96 -65.63 -17.82
N LEU A 703 -32.97 -66.06 -18.63
CA LEU A 703 -33.18 -67.05 -19.69
C LEU A 703 -33.59 -68.43 -19.14
N GLY A 704 -33.03 -68.84 -17.99
CA GLY A 704 -33.43 -70.06 -17.29
C GLY A 704 -34.84 -70.02 -16.71
N MET A 705 -35.35 -68.84 -16.32
CA MET A 705 -36.74 -68.65 -15.89
C MET A 705 -37.72 -68.68 -17.07
N LEU A 706 -37.33 -68.19 -18.26
CA LEU A 706 -38.14 -68.24 -19.48
C LEU A 706 -38.20 -69.64 -20.12
N ALA A 707 -37.25 -70.52 -19.81
CA ALA A 707 -37.18 -71.89 -20.36
C ALA A 707 -38.00 -72.93 -19.58
N ARG A 708 -38.74 -72.57 -18.52
CA ARG A 708 -39.63 -73.51 -17.82
C ARG A 708 -40.93 -73.70 -18.59
N PRO A 709 -41.30 -74.92 -19.03
CA PRO A 709 -42.58 -75.15 -19.67
C PRO A 709 -43.71 -74.97 -18.64
N PHE A 710 -44.66 -74.09 -18.95
CA PHE A 710 -45.90 -73.92 -18.20
C PHE A 710 -46.66 -75.26 -18.18
N THR A 711 -46.64 -75.95 -17.04
CA THR A 711 -47.61 -77.01 -16.74
C THR A 711 -48.82 -76.36 -16.07
N CYS A 712 -49.93 -76.33 -16.80
CA CYS A 712 -51.22 -75.83 -16.34
C CYS A 712 -51.90 -76.91 -15.49
N PRO A 713 -52.33 -76.63 -14.24
CA PRO A 713 -53.29 -77.49 -13.56
C PRO A 713 -54.69 -76.84 -13.64
N TYR A 714 -55.57 -77.47 -14.42
CA TYR A 714 -57.02 -77.33 -14.23
C TYR A 714 -57.50 -78.37 -13.22
N PRO A 715 -58.68 -78.14 -12.63
CA PRO A 715 -59.78 -79.08 -12.87
C PRO A 715 -60.87 -78.49 -13.76
#